data_AF-A0A6J8EIK4-F1
#
_entry.id   AF-A0A6J8EIK4-F1
#
_cell.length_a   1.000
_cell.length_b   1.000
_cell.length_c   1.000
_cell.angle_alpha   90.00
_cell.angle_beta   90.00
_cell.angle_gamma   90.00
#
_symmetry.space_group_name_H-M   'P 1'
#
loop_
_entity.id
_entity.type
_entity.pdbx_description
1 polymer ?
#
loop_
_entity_poly.entity_id
_entity_poly.type
_entity_poly.pdbx_seq_one_letter_code
_entity_poly.pdbx_strand_id
1 'polypeptide(L)'
;MAYGGSIGTLNFIWKVPEEESSYRETRNVKILTGCEAVSETKEQAEVDERVTKLLLNSDDSNLLLEYRTLNGKDIDTKFGTFFEEMGKCFDEQILPVNERRRGQELYLPMAISVEDLRNQIVKRLPNGTPIPCTETIRLQFQPNSAFQKSALKYSYRFNVKFRVQTRQARVSHPDARYVATSLKYLKELCVKNRKYSTFVCFDDKAIVPVGEPGVPISTGVPGHNKVLAPADGPKLVATDHNFHLGGLVPSVAFVSDIPKNSNDSFFNGHIYVTTKDKVFQASTPYRHATELTRILRENYSDDDVNLETPILCLMTDGGPDHRATFGTVQLSLIQPFIALDLDMLIALRTAPNHSWMNPAERCMSILNLSLQHCALSRKEMSETFEKAVKHKSTLTRTAIRNLAFIKTGFREAYDESIKSVIDIVNSRFERMRFKDYNLTTYKGVTENQIMDALEVVCQVLNKELKVDMLSGELRKVKQLQDFIARHGSRSLYAFQLKKYHDCTYCEINPQMIPEDKFQDLHFLPNPVPGENKQYKSFSELYGQNTGEEQHRPGAAHNADENENDKQRRDLFKNTKVREVVLCSECSKPRCIFSEKKLSREQDELILRLKEYSFYTCGGALVQYDSETVDIVVREGLACNSPIETTYYSASLKHYLPPVCVHCGTAEDLLDDTNP
;
A
#
# COMPACT_ATOMS: atom_id res chain seq x y z
N MET A 1 30.27 -7.69 -17.39
CA MET A 1 29.51 -8.57 -18.32
C MET A 1 28.43 -9.41 -17.60
N ALA A 2 27.19 -8.94 -17.51
CA ALA A 2 25.92 -9.71 -17.55
C ALA A 2 24.83 -8.66 -17.78
N TYR A 3 24.18 -8.75 -18.93
CA TYR A 3 23.09 -7.86 -19.35
C TYR A 3 21.78 -8.38 -18.73
N GLY A 4 20.91 -7.45 -18.35
CA GLY A 4 19.49 -7.74 -18.09
C GLY A 4 19.01 -7.14 -16.77
N GLY A 5 18.22 -6.07 -16.83
CA GLY A 5 17.57 -5.49 -15.66
C GLY A 5 17.08 -4.07 -15.90
N SER A 6 15.77 -3.96 -16.15
CA SER A 6 14.91 -2.77 -16.14
C SER A 6 15.44 -1.50 -15.47
N ILE A 7 15.56 -0.43 -16.26
CA ILE A 7 15.70 0.96 -15.79
C ILE A 7 14.31 1.45 -15.36
N GLY A 8 14.20 1.83 -14.09
CA GLY A 8 13.07 2.54 -13.50
C GLY A 8 13.55 3.47 -12.38
N THR A 9 13.93 4.68 -12.78
CA THR A 9 14.14 5.92 -11.98
C THR A 9 15.14 5.91 -10.82
N LEU A 10 16.40 6.26 -11.15
CA LEU A 10 17.27 7.12 -10.34
C LEU A 10 17.92 8.14 -11.28
N ASN A 11 17.44 9.38 -11.25
CA ASN A 11 18.19 10.51 -11.82
C ASN A 11 19.30 10.88 -10.83
N PHE A 12 20.53 10.42 -11.08
CA PHE A 12 21.73 11.08 -10.55
C PHE A 12 22.84 11.02 -11.60
N ILE A 13 23.25 12.21 -12.04
CA ILE A 13 24.42 12.46 -12.87
C ILE A 13 25.64 12.26 -11.97
N TRP A 14 26.45 11.24 -12.24
CA TRP A 14 27.85 11.21 -11.85
C TRP A 14 28.68 10.92 -13.09
N LYS A 15 29.51 11.90 -13.43
CA LYS A 15 30.49 11.86 -14.52
C LYS A 15 31.75 11.23 -13.94
N VAL A 16 32.13 10.04 -14.40
CA VAL A 16 33.37 9.32 -14.03
C VAL A 16 33.92 8.64 -15.31
N PRO A 17 35.25 8.57 -15.49
CA PRO A 17 35.91 8.83 -16.78
C PRO A 17 35.91 7.68 -17.80
N GLU A 18 36.20 8.11 -19.03
CA GLU A 18 36.46 7.31 -20.22
C GLU A 18 37.62 6.33 -20.02
N GLU A 19 37.34 5.07 -19.67
CA GLU A 19 38.30 3.96 -19.84
C GLU A 19 37.60 2.60 -19.67
N GLU A 20 36.79 2.16 -20.63
CA GLU A 20 36.34 0.75 -20.71
C GLU A 20 35.77 0.44 -22.11
N SER A 21 36.61 0.58 -23.15
CA SER A 21 36.22 0.31 -24.55
C SER A 21 36.48 -1.12 -25.02
N SER A 22 37.26 -1.93 -24.30
CA SER A 22 37.73 -3.24 -24.78
C SER A 22 36.77 -4.41 -24.49
N TYR A 23 36.09 -4.42 -23.34
CA TYR A 23 35.31 -5.57 -22.86
C TYR A 23 33.94 -5.77 -23.52
N ARG A 24 33.44 -4.85 -24.35
CA ARG A 24 32.10 -4.96 -24.96
C ARG A 24 32.08 -5.65 -26.32
N GLU A 25 33.20 -5.67 -27.03
CA GLU A 25 33.28 -6.16 -28.40
C GLU A 25 33.39 -7.70 -28.45
N THR A 26 34.16 -8.30 -27.54
CA THR A 26 34.31 -9.77 -27.41
C THR A 26 33.03 -10.53 -27.04
N ARG A 27 31.99 -9.84 -26.55
CA ARG A 27 30.69 -10.48 -26.27
C ARG A 27 29.84 -10.72 -27.50
N ASN A 28 30.05 -9.94 -28.56
CA ASN A 28 29.21 -10.02 -29.75
C ASN A 28 29.58 -11.23 -30.61
N VAL A 29 30.85 -11.65 -30.64
CA VAL A 29 31.31 -12.85 -31.37
C VAL A 29 30.90 -14.14 -30.66
N LYS A 30 30.91 -14.17 -29.32
CA LYS A 30 30.45 -15.33 -28.51
C LYS A 30 29.00 -15.73 -28.73
N ILE A 31 28.15 -14.81 -29.20
CA ILE A 31 26.73 -15.07 -29.48
C ILE A 31 26.55 -15.68 -30.88
N LEU A 32 27.52 -15.52 -31.78
CA LEU A 32 27.38 -15.88 -33.20
C LEU A 32 27.79 -17.33 -33.55
N THR A 33 28.67 -17.98 -32.78
CA THR A 33 29.24 -19.30 -33.15
C THR A 33 28.80 -20.49 -32.29
N GLY A 34 28.16 -20.26 -31.13
CA GLY A 34 27.64 -21.33 -30.27
C GLY A 34 28.69 -22.28 -29.65
N CYS A 35 29.99 -22.04 -29.84
CA CYS A 35 31.06 -22.85 -29.25
C CYS A 35 31.64 -22.20 -27.99
N GLU A 36 31.59 -22.91 -26.86
CA GLU A 36 32.25 -22.54 -25.60
C GLU A 36 33.73 -22.94 -25.59
N ALA A 37 34.53 -22.39 -26.51
CA ALA A 37 35.98 -22.49 -26.38
C ALA A 37 36.47 -21.40 -25.41
N VAL A 38 36.97 -21.83 -24.25
CA VAL A 38 37.64 -20.95 -23.28
C VAL A 38 39.13 -20.93 -23.64
N SER A 39 39.68 -19.75 -23.91
CA SER A 39 41.11 -19.54 -24.14
C SER A 39 41.92 -20.03 -22.93
N GLU A 40 42.82 -20.98 -23.13
CA GLU A 40 43.56 -21.68 -22.07
C GLU A 40 44.64 -20.80 -21.42
N THR A 41 45.09 -19.75 -22.13
CA THR A 41 46.13 -18.83 -21.66
C THR A 41 45.77 -17.36 -21.92
N LYS A 42 46.41 -16.46 -21.17
CA LYS A 42 46.17 -15.00 -21.24
C LYS A 42 46.59 -14.40 -22.59
N GLU A 43 47.65 -14.94 -23.18
CA GLU A 43 48.14 -14.54 -24.51
C GLU A 43 47.14 -14.93 -25.61
N GLN A 44 46.55 -16.11 -25.49
CA GLN A 44 45.52 -16.59 -26.41
C GLN A 44 44.24 -15.74 -26.31
N ALA A 45 43.86 -15.30 -25.11
CA ALA A 45 42.74 -14.39 -24.91
C ALA A 45 42.97 -13.01 -25.57
N GLU A 46 44.19 -12.47 -25.54
CA GLU A 46 44.52 -11.20 -26.22
C GLU A 46 44.51 -11.34 -27.75
N VAL A 47 44.97 -12.49 -28.27
CA VAL A 47 44.88 -12.81 -29.70
C VAL A 47 43.43 -12.94 -30.14
N ASP A 48 42.61 -13.66 -29.38
CA ASP A 48 41.17 -13.83 -29.65
C ASP A 48 40.42 -12.49 -29.61
N GLU A 49 40.78 -11.59 -28.68
CA GLU A 49 40.21 -10.25 -28.62
C GLU A 49 40.59 -9.41 -29.86
N ARG A 50 41.86 -9.47 -30.27
CA ARG A 50 42.33 -8.76 -31.48
C ARG A 50 41.67 -9.29 -32.74
N VAL A 51 41.54 -10.60 -32.88
CA VAL A 51 40.84 -11.24 -34.02
C VAL A 51 39.36 -10.88 -34.01
N THR A 52 38.72 -10.87 -32.86
CA THR A 52 37.31 -10.43 -32.70
C THR A 52 37.12 -8.98 -33.14
N LYS A 53 38.02 -8.06 -32.73
CA LYS A 53 38.00 -6.66 -33.18
C LYS A 53 38.21 -6.52 -34.67
N LEU A 54 39.10 -7.34 -35.25
CA LEU A 54 39.36 -7.34 -36.68
C LEU A 54 38.13 -7.80 -37.47
N LEU A 55 37.46 -8.86 -37.01
CA LEU A 55 36.24 -9.38 -37.62
C LEU A 55 35.08 -8.39 -37.52
N LEU A 56 34.86 -7.79 -36.34
CA LEU A 56 33.76 -6.82 -36.13
C LEU A 56 33.93 -5.51 -36.91
N ASN A 57 35.16 -5.17 -37.29
CA ASN A 57 35.50 -3.95 -38.03
C ASN A 57 35.86 -4.22 -39.50
N SER A 58 35.91 -5.48 -39.94
CA SER A 58 36.12 -5.83 -41.34
C SER A 58 34.79 -5.78 -42.09
N ASP A 59 34.73 -5.03 -43.18
CA ASP A 59 33.56 -4.95 -44.09
C ASP A 59 33.40 -6.18 -45.01
N ASP A 60 34.05 -7.31 -44.69
CA ASP A 60 34.00 -8.54 -45.47
C ASP A 60 32.79 -9.40 -45.06
N SER A 61 31.73 -9.34 -45.86
CA SER A 61 30.45 -10.02 -45.63
C SER A 61 30.54 -11.55 -45.63
N ASN A 62 31.66 -12.15 -46.08
CA ASN A 62 31.87 -13.59 -46.04
C ASN A 62 32.40 -14.08 -44.67
N LEU A 63 32.89 -13.18 -43.82
CA LEU A 63 33.48 -13.48 -42.51
C LEU A 63 32.50 -13.26 -41.34
N LEU A 64 31.64 -12.24 -41.42
CA LEU A 64 30.55 -12.00 -40.45
C LEU A 64 29.27 -11.60 -41.20
N LEU A 65 28.18 -12.34 -40.93
CA LEU A 65 26.87 -12.04 -41.52
C LEU A 65 26.29 -10.75 -40.92
N GLU A 66 26.30 -9.65 -41.67
CA GLU A 66 25.70 -8.39 -41.22
C GLU A 66 24.17 -8.49 -41.27
N TYR A 67 23.48 -8.61 -40.13
CA TYR A 67 22.00 -8.74 -40.11
C TYR A 67 21.23 -7.58 -40.77
N ARG A 68 21.88 -6.45 -41.06
CA ARG A 68 21.31 -5.34 -41.84
C ARG A 68 21.18 -5.67 -43.33
N THR A 69 22.06 -6.48 -43.90
CA THR A 69 21.96 -6.90 -45.32
C THR A 69 20.84 -7.91 -45.54
N LEU A 70 20.36 -8.55 -44.47
CA LEU A 70 19.15 -9.36 -44.47
C LEU A 70 17.85 -8.52 -44.40
N ASN A 71 17.90 -7.28 -43.94
CA ASN A 71 16.72 -6.40 -43.95
C ASN A 71 16.47 -5.92 -45.39
N GLY A 72 15.55 -6.60 -46.07
CA GLY A 72 15.19 -6.40 -47.46
C GLY A 72 14.39 -7.58 -48.00
N LYS A 73 14.23 -7.64 -49.33
CA LYS A 73 13.43 -8.66 -50.03
C LYS A 73 13.80 -10.11 -49.67
N ASP A 74 15.02 -10.39 -49.18
CA ASP A 74 15.49 -11.75 -48.86
C ASP A 74 14.94 -12.37 -47.57
N ILE A 75 14.68 -11.58 -46.52
CA ILE A 75 13.95 -12.08 -45.35
C ILE A 75 12.47 -12.31 -45.70
N ASP A 76 11.89 -11.46 -46.55
CA ASP A 76 10.51 -11.60 -46.99
C ASP A 76 10.31 -12.77 -47.97
N THR A 77 11.30 -13.08 -48.83
CA THR A 77 11.25 -14.28 -49.68
C THR A 77 11.45 -15.57 -48.90
N LYS A 78 12.24 -15.54 -47.81
CA LYS A 78 12.53 -16.74 -47.00
C LYS A 78 11.57 -16.95 -45.84
N PHE A 79 11.07 -15.90 -45.19
CA PHE A 79 10.24 -15.97 -43.99
C PHE A 79 8.96 -15.11 -44.08
N GLY A 80 8.59 -14.62 -45.26
CA GLY A 80 7.42 -13.77 -45.47
C GLY A 80 6.13 -14.38 -44.92
N THR A 81 5.88 -15.66 -45.22
CA THR A 81 4.70 -16.40 -44.73
C THR A 81 4.63 -16.44 -43.20
N PHE A 82 5.78 -16.55 -42.52
CA PHE A 82 5.83 -16.52 -41.05
C PHE A 82 5.49 -15.12 -40.52
N PHE A 83 6.04 -14.05 -41.12
CA PHE A 83 5.80 -12.69 -40.66
C PHE A 83 4.40 -12.16 -41.01
N GLU A 84 3.78 -12.63 -42.09
CA GLU A 84 2.38 -12.34 -42.40
C GLU A 84 1.43 -12.95 -41.36
N GLU A 85 1.62 -14.22 -41.01
CA GLU A 85 0.84 -14.87 -39.94
C GLU A 85 1.12 -14.27 -38.57
N MET A 86 2.36 -13.83 -38.30
CA MET A 86 2.69 -13.05 -37.11
C MET A 86 1.90 -11.74 -37.05
N GLY A 87 1.80 -11.02 -38.17
CA GLY A 87 1.00 -9.79 -38.29
C GLY A 87 -0.48 -10.05 -38.02
N LYS A 88 -1.07 -11.07 -38.63
CA LYS A 88 -2.46 -11.48 -38.39
C LYS A 88 -2.71 -11.84 -36.93
N CYS A 89 -1.80 -12.60 -36.30
CA CYS A 89 -1.90 -12.96 -34.90
C CYS A 89 -1.88 -11.71 -33.99
N PHE A 90 -1.08 -10.70 -34.33
CA PHE A 90 -1.09 -9.43 -33.61
C PHE A 90 -2.40 -8.68 -33.82
N ASP A 91 -2.91 -8.56 -35.04
CA ASP A 91 -4.18 -7.87 -35.32
C ASP A 91 -5.38 -8.57 -34.64
N GLU A 92 -5.43 -9.90 -34.66
CA GLU A 92 -6.43 -10.73 -33.95
C GLU A 92 -6.38 -10.59 -32.44
N GLN A 93 -5.21 -10.40 -31.84
CA GLN A 93 -5.07 -10.23 -30.39
C GLN A 93 -5.26 -8.77 -29.95
N ILE A 94 -5.04 -7.80 -30.86
CA ILE A 94 -5.25 -6.37 -30.61
C ILE A 94 -6.75 -5.98 -30.71
N LEU A 95 -7.54 -6.67 -31.54
CA LEU A 95 -8.99 -6.44 -31.71
C LEU A 95 -9.82 -6.68 -30.42
N PRO A 96 -9.68 -7.79 -29.68
CA PRO A 96 -10.38 -8.04 -28.42
C PRO A 96 -10.00 -7.07 -27.29
N VAL A 97 -8.77 -6.55 -27.31
CA VAL A 97 -8.29 -5.54 -26.34
C VAL A 97 -8.91 -4.16 -26.63
N ASN A 98 -9.29 -3.88 -27.89
CA ASN A 98 -9.93 -2.64 -28.29
C ASN A 98 -11.46 -2.61 -28.14
N GLU A 99 -12.14 -3.76 -28.12
CA GLU A 99 -13.59 -3.79 -27.85
C GLU A 99 -13.93 -3.62 -26.35
N ARG A 100 -12.99 -3.92 -25.45
CA ARG A 100 -13.12 -3.73 -23.97
C ARG A 100 -12.78 -2.31 -23.49
N ARG A 101 -12.87 -1.29 -24.35
CA ARG A 101 -12.44 0.11 -24.10
C ARG A 101 -13.27 0.91 -23.06
N ARG A 102 -14.06 0.27 -22.20
CA ARG A 102 -14.91 0.96 -21.20
C ARG A 102 -14.53 0.75 -19.73
N GLY A 103 -13.41 0.10 -19.43
CA GLY A 103 -12.93 -0.05 -18.05
C GLY A 103 -11.41 -0.12 -17.93
N GLN A 104 -10.86 0.33 -16.80
CA GLN A 104 -9.44 0.12 -16.46
C GLN A 104 -9.17 -1.39 -16.38
N GLU A 105 -8.47 -1.98 -17.35
CA GLU A 105 -8.30 -3.44 -17.39
C GLU A 105 -6.85 -3.92 -17.15
N LEU A 106 -6.80 -5.09 -16.48
CA LEU A 106 -5.65 -5.96 -16.27
C LEU A 106 -5.09 -6.44 -17.62
N TYR A 107 -3.83 -6.11 -17.89
CA TYR A 107 -3.14 -6.54 -19.11
C TYR A 107 -2.56 -7.95 -18.94
N LEU A 108 -3.03 -8.90 -19.75
CA LEU A 108 -2.38 -10.19 -19.98
C LEU A 108 -1.43 -10.05 -21.17
N PRO A 109 -0.16 -10.49 -21.06
CA PRO A 109 0.78 -10.42 -22.16
C PRO A 109 0.38 -11.36 -23.30
N MET A 110 0.46 -10.86 -24.54
CA MET A 110 0.21 -11.63 -25.78
C MET A 110 1.10 -12.88 -25.92
N ALA A 111 2.35 -12.77 -25.48
CA ALA A 111 3.29 -13.88 -25.38
C ALA A 111 4.26 -13.64 -24.22
N ILE A 112 4.68 -14.71 -23.55
CA ILE A 112 5.55 -14.64 -22.35
C ILE A 112 7.01 -14.41 -22.76
N SER A 113 7.42 -14.95 -23.91
CA SER A 113 8.76 -14.81 -24.47
C SER A 113 8.72 -14.84 -26.00
N VAL A 114 9.84 -14.52 -26.65
CA VAL A 114 9.96 -14.62 -28.12
C VAL A 114 9.86 -16.07 -28.59
N GLU A 115 10.31 -17.03 -27.79
CA GLU A 115 10.17 -18.46 -28.09
C GLU A 115 8.71 -18.92 -28.00
N ASP A 116 7.99 -18.45 -26.98
CA ASP A 116 6.56 -18.71 -26.83
C ASP A 116 5.77 -18.14 -28.03
N LEU A 117 6.03 -16.88 -28.40
CA LEU A 117 5.45 -16.27 -29.59
C LEU A 117 5.75 -17.07 -30.87
N ARG A 118 7.01 -17.49 -31.04
CA ARG A 118 7.45 -18.33 -32.16
C ARG A 118 6.65 -19.64 -32.20
N ASN A 119 6.52 -20.33 -31.07
CA ASN A 119 5.78 -21.59 -30.97
C ASN A 119 4.28 -21.43 -31.22
N GLN A 120 3.68 -20.32 -30.78
CA GLN A 120 2.27 -20.01 -31.06
C GLN A 120 2.01 -19.83 -32.56
N ILE A 121 2.94 -19.18 -33.27
CA ILE A 121 2.82 -18.93 -34.72
C ILE A 121 3.12 -20.20 -35.51
N VAL A 122 4.11 -20.99 -35.10
CA VAL A 122 4.43 -22.28 -35.73
C VAL A 122 3.23 -23.23 -35.75
N LYS A 123 2.41 -23.25 -34.69
CA LYS A 123 1.16 -24.03 -34.65
C LYS A 123 0.12 -23.61 -35.70
N ARG A 124 0.19 -22.38 -36.21
CA ARG A 124 -0.73 -21.82 -37.19
C ARG A 124 -0.22 -21.93 -38.63
N LEU A 125 1.04 -22.34 -38.81
CA LEU A 125 1.69 -22.42 -40.12
C LEU A 125 1.57 -23.80 -40.76
N PRO A 126 1.52 -23.88 -42.11
CA PRO A 126 1.54 -25.15 -42.82
C PRO A 126 2.90 -25.87 -42.67
N ASN A 127 2.84 -27.21 -42.69
CA ASN A 127 4.01 -28.08 -42.53
C ASN A 127 5.07 -27.81 -43.62
N GLY A 128 6.31 -27.56 -43.21
CA GLY A 128 7.44 -27.28 -44.10
C GLY A 128 7.80 -25.79 -44.27
N THR A 129 7.08 -24.89 -43.61
CA THR A 129 7.42 -23.45 -43.64
C THR A 129 8.74 -23.19 -42.91
N PRO A 130 9.69 -22.44 -43.50
CA PRO A 130 10.92 -22.02 -42.81
C PRO A 130 10.60 -21.11 -41.61
N ILE A 131 11.19 -21.42 -40.45
CA ILE A 131 10.93 -20.71 -39.19
C ILE A 131 12.16 -19.87 -38.81
N PRO A 132 12.02 -18.55 -38.59
CA PRO A 132 13.13 -17.71 -38.15
C PRO A 132 13.57 -18.05 -36.72
N CYS A 133 14.82 -17.73 -36.37
CA CYS A 133 15.31 -17.84 -35.00
C CYS A 133 14.76 -16.70 -34.12
N THR A 134 14.81 -16.88 -32.81
CA THR A 134 14.26 -15.92 -31.84
C THR A 134 14.88 -14.52 -31.92
N GLU A 135 16.17 -14.42 -32.17
CA GLU A 135 16.82 -13.10 -32.27
C GLU A 135 16.37 -12.37 -33.55
N THR A 136 16.18 -13.07 -34.68
CA THR A 136 15.62 -12.47 -35.91
C THR A 136 14.22 -11.92 -35.68
N ILE A 137 13.38 -12.65 -34.94
CA ILE A 137 12.04 -12.19 -34.55
C ILE A 137 12.14 -10.94 -33.64
N ARG A 138 12.99 -10.99 -32.62
CA ARG A 138 13.17 -9.90 -31.65
C ARG A 138 13.57 -8.59 -32.30
N LEU A 139 14.42 -8.65 -33.33
CA LEU A 139 14.87 -7.47 -34.07
C LEU A 139 13.77 -6.83 -34.94
N GLN A 140 12.64 -7.51 -35.16
CA GLN A 140 11.50 -6.94 -35.88
C GLN A 140 10.62 -6.02 -35.03
N PHE A 141 10.83 -6.00 -33.71
CA PHE A 141 10.07 -5.18 -32.76
C PHE A 141 10.63 -3.75 -32.64
N GLN A 142 9.99 -2.90 -31.85
CA GLN A 142 10.61 -1.65 -31.42
C GLN A 142 11.65 -1.92 -30.31
N PRO A 143 12.78 -1.19 -30.29
CA PRO A 143 13.72 -1.25 -29.19
C PRO A 143 13.13 -0.62 -27.92
N ASN A 144 13.64 -1.08 -26.78
CA ASN A 144 13.21 -0.58 -25.48
C ASN A 144 13.55 0.90 -25.25
N SER A 145 14.62 1.38 -25.91
CA SER A 145 15.02 2.79 -25.90
C SER A 145 15.60 3.15 -27.26
N ALA A 146 15.06 4.20 -27.88
CA ALA A 146 15.55 4.73 -29.16
C ALA A 146 16.94 5.41 -29.03
N PHE A 147 17.37 5.73 -27.81
CA PHE A 147 18.62 6.46 -27.55
C PHE A 147 19.86 5.57 -27.41
N GLN A 148 19.72 4.24 -27.49
CA GLN A 148 20.84 3.31 -27.41
C GLN A 148 21.37 2.96 -28.81
N LYS A 149 22.69 2.83 -28.99
CA LYS A 149 23.29 2.40 -30.28
C LYS A 149 22.76 1.05 -30.78
N SER A 150 22.32 0.17 -29.87
CA SER A 150 21.67 -1.11 -30.21
C SER A 150 20.32 -0.96 -30.90
N ALA A 151 19.64 0.18 -30.74
CA ALA A 151 18.37 0.49 -31.40
C ALA A 151 18.49 0.49 -32.94
N LEU A 152 19.69 0.79 -33.47
CA LEU A 152 19.99 0.77 -34.90
C LEU A 152 19.91 -0.63 -35.53
N LYS A 153 19.80 -1.68 -34.72
CA LYS A 153 19.66 -3.07 -35.19
C LYS A 153 18.20 -3.50 -35.38
N TYR A 154 17.25 -2.72 -34.86
CA TYR A 154 15.83 -3.05 -34.91
C TYR A 154 15.21 -2.51 -36.20
N SER A 155 14.38 -3.31 -36.88
CA SER A 155 13.72 -2.93 -38.13
C SER A 155 12.38 -2.21 -37.93
N TYR A 156 11.79 -2.29 -36.72
CA TYR A 156 10.49 -1.71 -36.38
C TYR A 156 9.31 -2.21 -37.25
N ARG A 157 9.42 -3.39 -37.88
CA ARG A 157 8.37 -3.98 -38.73
C ARG A 157 7.04 -4.14 -38.01
N PHE A 158 7.07 -4.54 -36.73
CA PHE A 158 5.87 -4.65 -35.90
C PHE A 158 5.88 -3.61 -34.78
N ASN A 159 4.74 -2.96 -34.53
CA ASN A 159 4.57 -1.98 -33.46
C ASN A 159 4.38 -2.64 -32.08
N VAL A 160 5.28 -3.58 -31.76
CA VAL A 160 5.33 -4.30 -30.48
C VAL A 160 6.64 -3.95 -29.79
N LYS A 161 6.62 -3.83 -28.47
CA LYS A 161 7.83 -3.58 -27.67
C LYS A 161 7.78 -4.28 -26.33
N PHE A 162 8.93 -4.69 -25.82
CA PHE A 162 8.99 -5.23 -24.46
C PHE A 162 8.67 -4.11 -23.47
N ARG A 163 7.62 -4.32 -22.68
CA ARG A 163 7.27 -3.45 -21.56
C ARG A 163 7.26 -4.26 -20.28
N VAL A 164 7.66 -3.61 -19.18
CA VAL A 164 7.47 -4.14 -17.84
C VAL A 164 6.13 -3.63 -17.33
N GLN A 165 5.30 -4.52 -16.79
CA GLN A 165 4.06 -4.13 -16.13
C GLN A 165 4.40 -3.30 -14.88
N THR A 166 4.05 -2.02 -14.91
CA THR A 166 4.25 -1.13 -13.77
C THR A 166 3.11 -1.28 -12.78
N ARG A 167 3.41 -1.48 -11.48
CA ARG A 167 2.43 -1.52 -10.39
C ARG A 167 1.97 -0.10 -9.97
N GLN A 168 1.54 0.71 -10.94
CA GLN A 168 1.14 2.11 -10.72
C GLN A 168 -0.32 2.39 -11.08
N ALA A 169 -1.17 1.37 -11.22
CA ALA A 169 -2.60 1.58 -11.37
C ALA A 169 -3.12 2.28 -10.10
N ARG A 170 -3.61 3.52 -10.24
CA ARG A 170 -4.07 4.34 -9.12
C ARG A 170 -5.58 4.33 -9.05
N VAL A 171 -6.11 3.92 -7.91
CA VAL A 171 -7.51 4.14 -7.58
C VAL A 171 -7.62 5.56 -7.01
N SER A 172 -8.36 6.43 -7.70
CA SER A 172 -8.60 7.79 -7.21
C SER A 172 -9.63 7.76 -6.08
N HIS A 173 -9.40 8.54 -5.02
CA HIS A 173 -10.36 8.72 -3.93
C HIS A 173 -10.98 10.11 -4.05
N PRO A 174 -12.30 10.30 -3.82
CA PRO A 174 -12.96 11.61 -3.92
C PRO A 174 -12.28 12.66 -3.04
N ASP A 175 -11.86 12.28 -1.84
CA ASP A 175 -11.20 13.16 -0.87
C ASP A 175 -9.68 13.32 -1.08
N ALA A 176 -9.09 12.76 -2.14
CA ALA A 176 -7.64 12.80 -2.34
C ALA A 176 -7.08 14.24 -2.36
N ARG A 177 -7.76 15.16 -3.07
CA ARG A 177 -7.38 16.58 -3.11
C ARG A 177 -7.60 17.30 -1.77
N TYR A 178 -8.66 16.93 -1.05
CA TYR A 178 -8.96 17.48 0.27
C TYR A 178 -7.80 17.16 1.23
N VAL A 179 -7.43 15.88 1.36
CA VAL A 179 -6.36 15.45 2.27
C VAL A 179 -4.99 15.99 1.84
N ALA A 180 -4.71 16.07 0.53
CA ALA A 180 -3.49 16.69 0.04
C ALA A 180 -3.39 18.18 0.45
N THR A 181 -4.53 18.88 0.49
CA THR A 181 -4.60 20.27 0.94
C THR A 181 -4.40 20.37 2.46
N SER A 182 -5.00 19.48 3.24
CA SER A 182 -4.74 19.40 4.69
C SER A 182 -3.25 19.17 4.99
N LEU A 183 -2.56 18.32 4.21
CA LEU A 183 -1.11 18.13 4.34
C LEU A 183 -0.33 19.39 3.98
N LYS A 184 -0.78 20.15 2.96
CA LYS A 184 -0.17 21.44 2.62
C LYS A 184 -0.29 22.42 3.80
N TYR A 185 -1.47 22.52 4.42
CA TYR A 185 -1.66 23.37 5.61
C TYR A 185 -0.80 22.92 6.78
N LEU A 186 -0.66 21.61 7.00
CA LEU A 186 0.20 21.07 8.06
C LEU A 186 1.66 21.51 7.85
N LYS A 187 2.15 21.45 6.61
CA LYS A 187 3.50 21.93 6.26
C LYS A 187 3.66 23.43 6.48
N GLU A 188 2.65 24.23 6.13
CA GLU A 188 2.65 25.68 6.37
C GLU A 188 2.67 26.01 7.88
N LEU A 189 1.91 25.27 8.69
CA LEU A 189 1.94 25.37 10.15
C LEU A 189 3.31 24.99 10.72
N CYS A 190 3.89 23.88 10.26
CA CYS A 190 5.24 23.46 10.67
C CYS A 190 6.28 24.55 10.38
N VAL A 191 6.22 25.20 9.21
CA VAL A 191 7.14 26.29 8.83
C VAL A 191 6.90 27.55 9.65
N LYS A 192 5.63 27.92 9.90
CA LYS A 192 5.29 29.08 10.74
C LYS A 192 5.84 28.92 12.16
N ASN A 193 5.76 27.72 12.71
CA ASN A 193 6.20 27.39 14.07
C ASN A 193 7.53 26.60 14.10
N ARG A 194 8.40 26.77 13.10
CA ARG A 194 9.60 25.94 12.86
C ARG A 194 10.51 25.71 14.07
N LYS A 195 10.61 26.66 15.00
CA LYS A 195 11.44 26.53 16.20
C LYS A 195 10.84 25.61 17.27
N TYR A 196 9.53 25.38 17.21
CA TYR A 196 8.76 24.68 18.23
C TYR A 196 8.08 23.43 17.70
N SER A 197 8.28 23.10 16.42
CA SER A 197 7.59 22.00 15.75
C SER A 197 8.54 20.87 15.35
N THR A 198 8.08 19.63 15.56
CA THR A 198 8.68 18.41 15.03
C THR A 198 7.68 17.73 14.11
N PHE A 199 8.10 17.37 12.90
CA PHE A 199 7.26 16.70 11.90
C PHE A 199 7.72 15.26 11.70
N VAL A 200 6.85 14.29 12.02
CA VAL A 200 7.15 12.86 11.93
C VAL A 200 6.16 12.17 10.98
N CYS A 201 6.70 11.35 10.08
CA CYS A 201 5.91 10.50 9.19
C CYS A 201 6.08 9.03 9.62
N PHE A 202 4.97 8.33 9.79
CA PHE A 202 4.94 6.94 10.22
C PHE A 202 4.40 6.02 9.16
N ASP A 203 5.05 4.87 9.01
CA ASP A 203 4.52 3.77 8.21
C ASP A 203 5.13 2.43 8.61
N ASP A 204 4.39 1.35 8.36
CA ASP A 204 4.87 -0.01 8.57
C ASP A 204 5.40 -0.58 7.25
N LYS A 205 6.56 -1.24 7.31
CA LYS A 205 7.10 -1.98 6.19
C LYS A 205 6.34 -3.30 6.03
N ALA A 206 6.21 -3.74 4.77
CA ALA A 206 5.82 -5.10 4.47
C ALA A 206 6.66 -6.13 5.27
N ILE A 207 5.97 -7.18 5.71
CA ILE A 207 6.53 -8.23 6.56
C ILE A 207 7.77 -8.83 5.90
N VAL A 208 8.87 -8.92 6.66
CA VAL A 208 10.09 -9.60 6.24
C VAL A 208 9.98 -11.07 6.66
N PRO A 209 9.94 -12.03 5.71
CA PRO A 209 9.92 -13.46 6.00
C PRO A 209 11.10 -13.91 6.85
N VAL A 210 10.83 -14.81 7.80
CA VAL A 210 11.86 -15.50 8.59
C VAL A 210 11.51 -16.98 8.61
N GLY A 211 12.42 -17.81 8.10
CA GLY A 211 12.24 -19.26 8.04
C GLY A 211 12.47 -19.98 9.37
N GLU A 212 12.14 -21.26 9.36
CA GLU A 212 12.37 -22.17 10.49
C GLU A 212 13.86 -22.56 10.59
N PRO A 213 14.32 -23.11 11.74
CA PRO A 213 15.70 -23.53 11.92
C PRO A 213 16.15 -24.48 10.81
N GLY A 214 17.31 -24.19 10.21
CA GLY A 214 17.86 -24.97 9.08
C GLY A 214 17.24 -24.68 7.71
N VAL A 215 16.18 -23.85 7.62
CA VAL A 215 15.49 -23.53 6.37
C VAL A 215 15.44 -22.00 6.19
N PRO A 216 16.53 -21.36 5.71
CA PRO A 216 16.57 -19.91 5.53
C PRO A 216 15.71 -19.48 4.34
N ILE A 217 14.85 -18.48 4.57
CA ILE A 217 13.88 -18.00 3.56
C ILE A 217 14.28 -16.63 3.04
N SER A 218 14.09 -16.43 1.75
CA SER A 218 14.32 -15.13 1.10
C SER A 218 13.47 -14.03 1.75
N THR A 219 14.06 -12.84 1.96
CA THR A 219 13.32 -11.66 2.43
C THR A 219 12.24 -11.17 1.45
N GLY A 220 12.15 -11.77 0.25
CA GLY A 220 11.20 -11.39 -0.80
C GLY A 220 11.58 -10.10 -1.53
N VAL A 221 12.71 -9.49 -1.20
CA VAL A 221 13.22 -8.30 -1.89
C VAL A 221 14.09 -8.74 -3.07
N PRO A 222 13.69 -8.45 -4.32
CA PRO A 222 14.47 -8.86 -5.49
C PRO A 222 15.83 -8.16 -5.47
N GLY A 223 16.88 -8.97 -5.61
CA GLY A 223 18.23 -8.48 -5.78
C GLY A 223 18.46 -8.01 -7.20
N HIS A 224 18.67 -6.71 -7.41
CA HIS A 224 18.90 -6.15 -8.74
C HIS A 224 20.37 -6.24 -9.19
N ASN A 225 21.30 -6.44 -8.26
CA ASN A 225 22.74 -6.45 -8.51
C ASN A 225 23.38 -7.76 -8.03
N LYS A 226 24.60 -8.05 -8.46
CA LYS A 226 25.39 -9.12 -7.83
C LYS A 226 25.95 -8.61 -6.50
N VAL A 227 26.07 -9.50 -5.51
CA VAL A 227 26.66 -9.18 -4.20
C VAL A 227 28.09 -9.69 -4.10
N LEU A 228 28.86 -9.03 -3.24
CA LEU A 228 30.18 -9.53 -2.83
C LEU A 228 29.99 -10.73 -1.91
N ALA A 229 30.54 -11.86 -2.31
CA ALA A 229 30.57 -13.09 -1.52
C ALA A 229 31.96 -13.74 -1.65
N PRO A 230 32.44 -14.48 -0.63
CA PRO A 230 33.68 -15.23 -0.74
C PRO A 230 33.64 -16.19 -1.93
N ALA A 231 34.75 -16.31 -2.67
CA ALA A 231 34.85 -17.20 -3.82
C ALA A 231 34.63 -18.67 -3.43
N ASP A 232 35.18 -19.09 -2.29
CA ASP A 232 35.03 -20.43 -1.71
C ASP A 232 33.90 -20.50 -0.67
N GLY A 233 32.87 -19.66 -0.82
CA GLY A 233 31.74 -19.60 0.10
C GLY A 233 30.64 -20.63 -0.18
N PRO A 234 29.69 -20.82 0.75
CA PRO A 234 28.50 -21.61 0.49
C PRO A 234 27.71 -21.01 -0.68
N LYS A 235 27.01 -21.87 -1.43
CA LYS A 235 26.11 -21.40 -2.49
C LYS A 235 25.08 -20.44 -1.90
N LEU A 236 24.88 -19.30 -2.58
CA LEU A 236 23.85 -18.32 -2.22
C LEU A 236 22.48 -18.84 -2.66
N VAL A 237 21.88 -19.70 -1.83
CA VAL A 237 20.56 -20.29 -2.07
C VAL A 237 19.64 -19.94 -0.91
N ALA A 238 18.38 -19.65 -1.22
CA ALA A 238 17.34 -19.39 -0.23
C ALA A 238 16.10 -20.22 -0.56
N THR A 239 15.35 -20.62 0.45
CA THR A 239 14.04 -21.25 0.26
C THR A 239 13.02 -20.19 -0.16
N ASP A 240 12.27 -20.47 -1.22
CA ASP A 240 11.28 -19.56 -1.83
C ASP A 240 9.83 -19.90 -1.41
N HIS A 241 9.66 -20.80 -0.45
CA HIS A 241 8.34 -21.27 -0.04
C HIS A 241 7.76 -20.43 1.12
N ASN A 242 6.49 -20.04 0.99
CA ASN A 242 5.73 -19.26 1.99
C ASN A 242 5.36 -20.04 3.27
N PHE A 243 5.98 -21.20 3.53
CA PHE A 243 5.66 -22.05 4.69
C PHE A 243 6.50 -21.67 5.92
N HIS A 244 6.41 -20.43 6.38
CA HIS A 244 7.08 -19.96 7.58
C HIS A 244 6.14 -19.30 8.59
N LEU A 245 6.35 -19.61 9.87
CA LEU A 245 5.53 -19.09 10.96
C LEU A 245 6.00 -17.70 11.41
N GLY A 246 7.31 -17.50 11.36
CA GLY A 246 7.97 -16.26 11.75
C GLY A 246 7.86 -15.16 10.71
N GLY A 247 8.18 -13.95 11.16
CA GLY A 247 8.33 -12.77 10.31
C GLY A 247 8.66 -11.57 11.17
N LEU A 248 9.36 -10.60 10.57
CA LEU A 248 9.64 -9.33 11.21
C LEU A 248 8.74 -8.24 10.62
N VAL A 249 8.32 -7.30 11.46
CA VAL A 249 7.54 -6.12 11.08
C VAL A 249 8.35 -4.89 11.43
N PRO A 250 9.12 -4.34 10.47
CA PRO A 250 9.81 -3.06 10.66
C PRO A 250 8.82 -1.89 10.58
N SER A 251 8.79 -1.04 11.60
CA SER A 251 8.05 0.23 11.59
C SER A 251 9.02 1.37 11.37
N VAL A 252 8.65 2.34 10.55
CA VAL A 252 9.48 3.48 10.21
C VAL A 252 8.92 4.75 10.83
N ALA A 253 9.75 5.45 11.60
CA ALA A 253 9.51 6.82 12.03
C ALA A 253 10.49 7.73 11.28
N PHE A 254 9.98 8.51 10.32
CA PHE A 254 10.78 9.48 9.59
C PHE A 254 10.57 10.87 10.21
N VAL A 255 11.57 11.36 10.93
CA VAL A 255 11.58 12.72 11.51
C VAL A 255 12.17 13.66 10.48
N SER A 256 11.34 14.54 9.92
CA SER A 256 11.72 15.46 8.86
C SER A 256 12.33 16.74 9.42
N ASP A 257 13.43 17.17 8.82
CA ASP A 257 13.94 18.52 8.98
C ASP A 257 12.95 19.49 8.35
N ILE A 258 12.45 20.45 9.13
CA ILE A 258 11.49 21.43 8.63
C ILE A 258 12.25 22.49 7.82
N PRO A 259 11.95 22.64 6.52
CA PRO A 259 12.62 23.60 5.65
C PRO A 259 12.19 25.04 5.98
N LYS A 260 12.82 26.03 5.33
CA LYS A 260 12.49 27.44 5.51
C LYS A 260 11.16 27.84 4.86
N ASN A 261 10.80 27.19 3.75
CA ASN A 261 9.54 27.44 3.05
C ASN A 261 8.68 26.17 2.95
N SER A 262 7.36 26.33 2.93
CA SER A 262 6.41 25.21 2.87
C SER A 262 6.43 24.44 1.54
N ASN A 263 6.93 25.06 0.47
CA ASN A 263 7.07 24.45 -0.85
C ASN A 263 8.39 23.68 -1.02
N ASP A 264 9.34 23.87 -0.11
CA ASP A 264 10.61 23.15 -0.14
C ASP A 264 10.41 21.67 0.25
N SER A 265 11.46 20.87 0.08
CA SER A 265 11.38 19.44 0.34
C SER A 265 11.40 19.12 1.83
N PHE A 266 10.31 18.53 2.33
CA PHE A 266 10.20 17.87 3.65
C PHE A 266 10.71 16.42 3.61
N PHE A 267 11.60 16.10 2.67
CA PHE A 267 12.16 14.76 2.52
C PHE A 267 13.65 14.75 2.86
N ASN A 268 14.01 15.46 3.93
CA ASN A 268 15.32 15.45 4.57
C ASN A 268 15.11 15.19 6.06
N GLY A 269 16.01 14.45 6.71
CA GLY A 269 15.94 14.21 8.14
C GLY A 269 16.32 12.78 8.52
N HIS A 270 16.01 12.40 9.76
CA HIS A 270 16.43 11.14 10.37
C HIS A 270 15.38 10.05 10.18
N ILE A 271 15.85 8.83 9.92
CA ILE A 271 15.00 7.65 9.81
C ILE A 271 15.30 6.72 10.97
N TYR A 272 14.28 6.45 11.77
CA TYR A 272 14.30 5.47 12.84
C TYR A 272 13.49 4.24 12.43
N VAL A 273 14.02 3.06 12.72
CA VAL A 273 13.37 1.79 12.35
C VAL A 273 13.23 0.91 13.58
N THR A 274 11.99 0.58 13.95
CA THR A 274 11.70 -0.36 15.03
C THR A 274 11.36 -1.73 14.46
N THR A 275 12.23 -2.70 14.65
CA THR A 275 12.01 -4.07 14.17
C THR A 275 11.31 -4.90 15.24
N LYS A 276 10.12 -5.40 14.91
CA LYS A 276 9.25 -6.20 15.79
C LYS A 276 9.12 -7.62 15.29
N ASP A 277 8.80 -8.55 16.18
CA ASP A 277 8.36 -9.88 15.78
C ASP A 277 6.85 -9.90 15.44
N LYS A 278 6.47 -10.65 14.41
CA LYS A 278 5.07 -10.72 13.95
C LYS A 278 4.15 -11.47 14.94
N VAL A 279 4.70 -12.33 15.78
CA VAL A 279 3.92 -13.31 16.57
C VAL A 279 3.57 -12.78 17.95
N PHE A 280 4.45 -12.11 18.67
CA PHE A 280 4.18 -11.57 20.01
C PHE A 280 4.15 -10.04 20.03
N GLN A 281 4.81 -9.36 19.10
CA GLN A 281 4.85 -7.90 18.98
C GLN A 281 4.05 -7.37 17.79
N ALA A 282 2.76 -7.74 17.70
CA ALA A 282 1.89 -7.21 16.65
C ALA A 282 1.82 -5.67 16.68
N SER A 283 1.79 -5.05 15.50
CA SER A 283 1.51 -3.62 15.33
C SER A 283 0.15 -3.29 15.93
N THR A 284 0.14 -2.32 16.85
CA THR A 284 -1.08 -1.78 17.47
C THR A 284 -0.90 -0.28 17.68
N PRO A 285 -1.98 0.51 17.78
CA PRO A 285 -1.88 1.96 18.00
C PRO A 285 -1.04 2.32 19.22
N TYR A 286 -1.25 1.62 20.35
CA TYR A 286 -0.51 1.85 21.59
C TYR A 286 0.98 1.52 21.47
N ARG A 287 1.33 0.45 20.73
CA ARG A 287 2.71 0.09 20.47
C ARG A 287 3.42 1.17 19.67
N HIS A 288 2.81 1.64 18.58
CA HIS A 288 3.37 2.72 17.77
C HIS A 288 3.56 4.01 18.56
N ALA A 289 2.59 4.37 19.41
CA ALA A 289 2.67 5.55 20.27
C ALA A 289 3.81 5.47 21.30
N THR A 290 3.96 4.30 21.94
CA THR A 290 5.03 4.05 22.92
C THR A 290 6.40 4.03 22.25
N GLU A 291 6.51 3.41 21.07
CA GLU A 291 7.74 3.40 20.25
C GLU A 291 8.13 4.81 19.82
N LEU A 292 7.18 5.61 19.34
CA LEU A 292 7.39 7.01 19.00
C LEU A 292 7.85 7.83 20.21
N THR A 293 7.17 7.69 21.35
CA THR A 293 7.53 8.40 22.59
C THR A 293 8.98 8.10 22.98
N ARG A 294 9.37 6.83 22.92
CA ARG A 294 10.74 6.39 23.21
C ARG A 294 11.75 6.99 22.24
N ILE A 295 11.49 6.93 20.92
CA ILE A 295 12.38 7.49 19.90
C ILE A 295 12.57 9.00 20.13
N LEU A 296 11.49 9.72 20.42
CA LEU A 296 11.56 11.16 20.64
C LEU A 296 12.29 11.54 21.92
N ARG A 297 12.08 10.82 23.03
CA ARG A 297 12.83 11.06 24.28
C ARG A 297 14.33 10.83 24.12
N GLU A 298 14.71 9.74 23.47
CA GLU A 298 16.15 9.42 23.33
C GLU A 298 16.90 10.36 22.38
N ASN A 299 16.22 11.08 21.47
CA ASN A 299 16.88 11.85 20.40
C ASN A 299 16.54 13.34 20.37
N TYR A 300 15.46 13.78 21.01
CA TYR A 300 14.92 15.14 20.91
C TYR A 300 14.39 15.65 22.27
N SER A 301 14.93 15.14 23.38
CA SER A 301 14.61 15.55 24.75
C SER A 301 15.90 15.69 25.54
N ASP A 302 16.09 16.85 26.17
CA ASP A 302 17.26 17.12 27.02
C ASP A 302 17.08 16.56 28.45
N ASP A 303 15.85 16.39 28.90
CA ASP A 303 15.49 16.00 30.27
C ASP A 303 14.83 14.61 30.38
N ASP A 304 14.81 13.84 29.28
CA ASP A 304 14.19 12.51 29.13
C ASP A 304 12.68 12.49 29.40
N VAL A 305 12.04 13.65 29.48
CA VAL A 305 10.60 13.81 29.77
C VAL A 305 9.94 14.66 28.69
N ASN A 306 10.43 15.87 28.49
CA ASN A 306 9.82 16.89 27.65
C ASN A 306 10.47 16.91 26.26
N LEU A 307 9.64 17.05 25.23
CA LEU A 307 10.15 17.24 23.88
C LEU A 307 10.74 18.65 23.74
N GLU A 308 11.96 18.79 23.20
CA GLU A 308 12.61 20.08 22.92
C GLU A 308 11.68 21.04 22.16
N THR A 309 10.87 20.47 21.26
CA THR A 309 9.86 21.17 20.47
C THR A 309 8.47 20.78 20.95
N PRO A 310 7.67 21.70 21.53
CA PRO A 310 6.39 21.35 22.16
C PRO A 310 5.23 21.09 21.17
N ILE A 311 5.43 21.22 19.86
CA ILE A 311 4.42 20.92 18.82
C ILE A 311 4.83 19.67 18.05
N LEU A 312 4.03 18.60 18.14
CA LEU A 312 4.25 17.37 17.38
C LEU A 312 3.25 17.22 16.24
N CYS A 313 3.75 17.16 15.00
CA CYS A 313 2.94 16.94 13.81
C CYS A 313 3.22 15.55 13.23
N LEU A 314 2.18 14.72 13.10
CA LEU A 314 2.25 13.34 12.63
C LEU A 314 1.54 13.16 11.29
N MET A 315 2.14 12.41 10.37
CA MET A 315 1.52 11.94 9.13
C MET A 315 1.55 10.41 9.08
N THR A 316 0.42 9.80 8.73
CA THR A 316 0.25 8.33 8.61
C THR A 316 -0.51 7.95 7.34
N ASP A 317 -0.41 6.69 6.93
CA ASP A 317 -1.14 6.14 5.78
C ASP A 317 -2.67 5.99 6.06
N GLY A 318 -3.07 5.92 7.33
CA GLY A 318 -4.46 5.77 7.74
C GLY A 318 -4.97 4.34 7.69
N GLY A 319 -4.09 3.34 7.81
CA GLY A 319 -4.45 1.95 8.08
C GLY A 319 -5.30 1.79 9.37
N PRO A 320 -5.77 0.57 9.70
CA PRO A 320 -6.60 0.34 10.88
C PRO A 320 -6.00 0.89 12.18
N ASP A 321 -4.68 0.80 12.32
CA ASP A 321 -3.93 1.24 13.51
C ASP A 321 -3.64 2.76 13.54
N HIS A 322 -3.98 3.48 12.46
CA HIS A 322 -3.80 4.93 12.31
C HIS A 322 -5.11 5.66 11.95
N ARG A 323 -6.25 4.98 12.09
CA ARG A 323 -7.55 5.57 11.78
C ARG A 323 -8.03 6.49 12.90
N ALA A 324 -7.90 7.81 12.68
CA ALA A 324 -8.27 8.88 13.61
C ALA A 324 -9.69 8.82 14.22
N THR A 325 -10.63 8.11 13.57
CA THR A 325 -12.01 7.94 14.08
C THR A 325 -12.15 6.85 15.15
N PHE A 326 -11.14 5.99 15.32
CA PHE A 326 -11.17 4.90 16.29
C PHE A 326 -10.73 5.40 17.66
N GLY A 327 -11.48 5.02 18.71
CA GLY A 327 -11.21 5.49 20.07
C GLY A 327 -9.87 4.98 20.60
N THR A 328 -9.44 3.79 20.16
CA THR A 328 -8.13 3.22 20.49
C THR A 328 -6.98 4.05 19.93
N VAL A 329 -7.11 4.56 18.70
CA VAL A 329 -6.12 5.44 18.06
C VAL A 329 -6.11 6.82 18.71
N GLN A 330 -7.28 7.35 19.08
CA GLN A 330 -7.36 8.62 19.81
C GLN A 330 -6.66 8.53 21.16
N LEU A 331 -6.92 7.45 21.92
CA LEU A 331 -6.27 7.22 23.20
C LEU A 331 -4.76 7.02 23.05
N SER A 332 -4.32 6.27 22.02
CA SER A 332 -2.89 6.11 21.75
C SER A 332 -2.20 7.42 21.35
N LEU A 333 -2.91 8.41 20.78
CA LEU A 333 -2.37 9.73 20.48
C LEU A 333 -2.39 10.68 21.69
N ILE A 334 -3.28 10.46 22.65
CA ILE A 334 -3.26 11.16 23.94
C ILE A 334 -2.04 10.75 24.78
N GLN A 335 -1.61 9.49 24.68
CA GLN A 335 -0.43 9.00 25.39
C GLN A 335 0.84 9.82 25.12
N PRO A 336 1.31 10.04 23.88
CA PRO A 336 2.49 10.86 23.62
C PRO A 336 2.25 12.34 23.91
N PHE A 337 1.00 12.84 23.80
CA PHE A 337 0.66 14.21 24.19
C PHE A 337 0.94 14.47 25.67
N ILE A 338 0.54 13.53 26.54
CA ILE A 338 0.79 13.61 27.99
C ILE A 338 2.24 13.26 28.31
N ALA A 339 2.78 12.19 27.70
CA ALA A 339 4.09 11.66 28.06
C ALA A 339 5.26 12.56 27.63
N LEU A 340 5.08 13.40 26.60
CA LEU A 340 6.10 14.34 26.11
C LEU A 340 5.80 15.79 26.49
N ASP A 341 4.79 16.00 27.35
CA ASP A 341 4.24 17.30 27.76
C ASP A 341 3.96 18.28 26.62
N LEU A 342 3.33 17.82 25.55
CA LEU A 342 3.16 18.62 24.34
C LEU A 342 2.15 19.76 24.54
N ASP A 343 2.44 20.91 23.95
CA ASP A 343 1.48 22.02 23.88
C ASP A 343 0.44 21.78 22.78
N MET A 344 0.86 21.09 21.70
CA MET A 344 -0.02 20.72 20.60
C MET A 344 0.43 19.43 19.91
N LEU A 345 -0.52 18.56 19.59
CA LEU A 345 -0.32 17.37 18.76
C LEU A 345 -1.31 17.40 17.59
N ILE A 346 -0.82 17.22 16.36
CA ILE A 346 -1.64 17.13 15.16
C ILE A 346 -1.34 15.82 14.45
N ALA A 347 -2.29 14.89 14.41
CA ALA A 347 -2.17 13.65 13.66
C ALA A 347 -3.05 13.70 12.40
N LEU A 348 -2.42 13.70 11.23
CA LEU A 348 -3.05 13.66 9.93
C LEU A 348 -2.85 12.28 9.27
N ARG A 349 -3.87 11.81 8.54
CA ARG A 349 -3.78 10.56 7.77
C ARG A 349 -4.06 10.79 6.29
N THR A 350 -3.49 9.93 5.43
CA THR A 350 -3.80 9.97 3.99
C THR A 350 -5.22 9.48 3.68
N ALA A 351 -5.72 9.88 2.50
CA ALA A 351 -6.93 9.33 1.94
C ALA A 351 -6.73 7.85 1.56
N PRO A 352 -7.77 6.98 1.65
CA PRO A 352 -7.67 5.60 1.20
C PRO A 352 -7.10 5.49 -0.21
N ASN A 353 -6.20 4.54 -0.46
CA ASN A 353 -5.46 4.35 -1.72
C ASN A 353 -4.45 5.46 -2.09
N HIS A 354 -4.19 6.43 -1.19
CA HIS A 354 -3.21 7.50 -1.38
C HIS A 354 -2.07 7.47 -0.35
N SER A 355 -1.72 6.29 0.17
CA SER A 355 -0.60 6.09 1.11
C SER A 355 0.74 6.61 0.58
N TRP A 356 0.94 6.58 -0.74
CA TRP A 356 2.14 7.12 -1.42
C TRP A 356 2.40 8.62 -1.16
N MET A 357 1.41 9.38 -0.66
CA MET A 357 1.59 10.76 -0.23
C MET A 357 2.37 10.87 1.09
N ASN A 358 2.37 9.82 1.90
CA ASN A 358 3.15 9.72 3.12
C ASN A 358 4.65 9.70 2.77
N PRO A 359 5.46 10.66 3.24
CA PRO A 359 6.90 10.65 2.99
C PRO A 359 7.60 9.37 3.46
N ALA A 360 7.12 8.74 4.54
CA ALA A 360 7.71 7.52 5.08
C ALA A 360 7.68 6.34 4.08
N GLU A 361 6.70 6.27 3.19
CA GLU A 361 6.61 5.22 2.16
C GLU A 361 7.82 5.23 1.21
N ARG A 362 8.39 6.42 0.94
CA ARG A 362 9.60 6.54 0.10
C ARG A 362 10.85 5.98 0.79
N CYS A 363 10.90 6.06 2.12
CA CYS A 363 12.00 5.53 2.93
C CYS A 363 12.09 4.00 2.86
N MET A 364 10.99 3.31 2.57
CA MET A 364 10.93 1.84 2.46
C MET A 364 11.89 1.27 1.42
N SER A 365 12.24 2.07 0.39
CA SER A 365 13.21 1.70 -0.65
C SER A 365 14.62 1.48 -0.08
N ILE A 366 15.02 2.24 0.94
CA ILE A 366 16.33 2.14 1.60
C ILE A 366 16.38 0.86 2.43
N LEU A 367 15.28 0.54 3.11
CA LEU A 367 15.13 -0.72 3.84
C LEU A 367 15.08 -1.92 2.90
N ASN A 368 14.55 -1.77 1.68
CA ASN A 368 14.64 -2.82 0.68
C ASN A 368 16.11 -3.09 0.30
N LEU A 369 16.91 -2.05 0.08
CA LEU A 369 18.33 -2.22 -0.27
C LEU A 369 19.09 -3.03 0.79
N SER A 370 18.86 -2.79 2.08
CA SER A 370 19.51 -3.58 3.14
C SER A 370 19.07 -5.04 3.15
N LEU A 371 17.82 -5.32 2.76
CA LEU A 371 17.22 -6.66 2.76
C LEU A 371 17.47 -7.46 1.48
N GLN A 372 18.06 -6.88 0.44
CA GLN A 372 18.41 -7.60 -0.79
C GLN A 372 19.41 -8.73 -0.51
N HIS A 373 19.26 -9.84 -1.23
CA HIS A 373 20.13 -11.02 -1.15
C HIS A 373 20.27 -11.59 0.27
N CYS A 374 19.22 -11.47 1.08
CA CYS A 374 19.19 -11.99 2.44
C CYS A 374 18.27 -13.21 2.50
N ALA A 375 18.74 -14.23 3.21
CA ALA A 375 17.93 -15.37 3.61
C ALA A 375 17.98 -15.46 5.14
N LEU A 376 16.82 -15.51 5.78
CA LEU A 376 16.70 -15.43 7.24
C LEU A 376 16.04 -16.70 7.78
N SER A 377 16.57 -17.21 8.89
CA SER A 377 15.96 -18.27 9.70
C SER A 377 16.15 -17.96 11.18
N ARG A 378 15.16 -18.33 11.99
CA ARG A 378 15.25 -18.23 13.45
C ARG A 378 16.19 -19.30 14.01
N LYS A 379 16.70 -19.10 15.22
CA LYS A 379 17.50 -20.12 15.93
C LYS A 379 16.63 -21.25 16.46
N GLU A 380 17.18 -22.44 16.60
CA GLU A 380 16.49 -23.58 17.20
C GLU A 380 16.22 -23.32 18.69
N MET A 381 14.99 -23.59 19.13
CA MET A 381 14.59 -23.60 20.54
C MET A 381 14.86 -24.97 21.17
N SER A 382 14.49 -25.17 22.43
CA SER A 382 14.54 -26.49 23.05
C SER A 382 13.68 -27.52 22.29
N GLU A 383 14.12 -28.78 22.30
CA GLU A 383 13.47 -29.86 21.55
C GLU A 383 11.98 -30.04 21.90
N THR A 384 11.61 -29.74 23.14
CA THR A 384 10.22 -29.80 23.64
C THR A 384 9.32 -28.72 23.04
N PHE A 385 9.88 -27.55 22.75
CA PHE A 385 9.18 -26.44 22.10
C PHE A 385 9.18 -26.61 20.58
N GLU A 386 10.27 -27.08 19.98
CA GLU A 386 10.33 -27.36 18.54
C GLU A 386 9.33 -28.44 18.12
N LYS A 387 9.21 -29.54 18.88
CA LYS A 387 8.18 -30.56 18.63
C LYS A 387 6.75 -29.99 18.68
N ALA A 388 6.52 -28.96 19.50
CA ALA A 388 5.21 -28.32 19.61
C ALA A 388 4.89 -27.39 18.43
N VAL A 389 5.91 -26.89 17.74
CA VAL A 389 5.80 -25.98 16.60
C VAL A 389 5.80 -26.74 15.27
N LYS A 390 6.51 -27.87 15.18
CA LYS A 390 6.74 -28.67 13.96
C LYS A 390 5.49 -29.02 13.14
N HIS A 391 4.32 -29.16 13.78
CA HIS A 391 3.05 -29.52 13.12
C HIS A 391 2.07 -28.34 13.01
N LYS A 392 2.46 -27.14 13.45
CA LYS A 392 1.63 -25.95 13.33
C LYS A 392 1.90 -25.30 11.98
N SER A 393 0.91 -25.30 11.11
CA SER A 393 0.99 -24.62 9.82
C SER A 393 0.94 -23.10 9.98
N THR A 394 1.40 -22.40 8.93
CA THR A 394 1.47 -20.93 8.80
C THR A 394 0.17 -20.16 9.10
N LEU A 395 -0.97 -20.84 9.11
CA LEU A 395 -2.30 -20.22 9.19
C LEU A 395 -2.79 -19.91 10.61
N THR A 396 -2.02 -20.21 11.67
CA THR A 396 -2.47 -19.85 13.02
C THR A 396 -1.36 -19.22 13.86
N ARG A 397 -1.06 -17.94 13.56
CA ARG A 397 -0.46 -16.96 14.49
C ARG A 397 -1.08 -17.10 15.90
N THR A 398 -2.39 -17.32 15.93
CA THR A 398 -3.19 -17.58 17.14
C THR A 398 -2.82 -18.89 17.82
N ALA A 399 -2.50 -19.96 17.10
CA ALA A 399 -2.10 -21.24 17.70
C ALA A 399 -0.71 -21.20 18.33
N ILE A 400 0.20 -20.35 17.84
CA ILE A 400 1.48 -20.11 18.51
C ILE A 400 1.27 -19.27 19.77
N ARG A 401 0.46 -18.20 19.70
CA ARG A 401 0.08 -17.46 20.92
C ARG A 401 -0.60 -18.36 21.95
N ASN A 402 -1.49 -19.25 21.52
CA ASN A 402 -2.13 -20.22 22.40
C ASN A 402 -1.12 -21.20 23.02
N LEU A 403 -0.04 -21.56 22.33
CA LEU A 403 1.04 -22.33 22.97
C LEU A 403 1.73 -21.54 24.06
N ALA A 404 1.97 -20.26 23.86
CA ALA A 404 2.58 -19.42 24.89
C ALA A 404 1.71 -19.35 26.15
N PHE A 405 0.38 -19.40 26.01
CA PHE A 405 -0.53 -19.49 27.16
C PHE A 405 -0.51 -20.87 27.84
N ILE A 406 -0.33 -21.95 27.08
CA ILE A 406 -0.37 -23.32 27.62
C ILE A 406 0.98 -23.76 28.20
N LYS A 407 2.08 -23.39 27.53
CA LYS A 407 3.45 -23.79 27.88
C LYS A 407 4.21 -22.60 28.45
N THR A 408 4.47 -22.66 29.76
CA THR A 408 5.33 -21.69 30.45
C THR A 408 6.74 -21.70 29.84
N GLY A 409 7.36 -20.53 29.69
CA GLY A 409 8.69 -20.40 29.10
C GLY A 409 8.75 -20.42 27.57
N PHE A 410 7.64 -20.69 26.87
CA PHE A 410 7.64 -20.77 25.40
C PHE A 410 7.82 -19.39 24.76
N ARG A 411 7.22 -18.34 25.33
CA ARG A 411 7.33 -16.97 24.81
C ARG A 411 8.78 -16.49 24.85
N GLU A 412 9.43 -16.66 25.99
CA GLU A 412 10.81 -16.25 26.21
C GLU A 412 11.77 -17.01 25.28
N ALA A 413 11.57 -18.33 25.13
CA ALA A 413 12.36 -19.15 24.21
C ALA A 413 12.17 -18.72 22.74
N TYR A 414 10.96 -18.36 22.34
CA TYR A 414 10.67 -17.88 20.99
C TYR A 414 11.26 -16.49 20.73
N ASP A 415 11.15 -15.58 21.70
CA ASP A 415 11.74 -14.24 21.63
C ASP A 415 13.27 -14.32 21.51
N GLU A 416 13.92 -15.22 22.26
CA GLU A 416 15.36 -15.48 22.14
C GLU A 416 15.74 -16.08 20.77
N SER A 417 14.92 -17.00 20.26
CA SER A 417 15.10 -17.60 18.93
C SER A 417 15.11 -16.55 17.80
N ILE A 418 14.20 -15.57 17.85
CA ILE A 418 14.08 -14.51 16.85
C ILE A 418 15.07 -13.36 17.08
N LYS A 419 15.47 -13.09 18.32
CA LYS A 419 16.35 -11.96 18.69
C LYS A 419 17.59 -11.86 17.80
N SER A 420 18.23 -12.99 17.51
CA SER A 420 19.41 -13.02 16.63
C SER A 420 19.14 -12.52 15.21
N VAL A 421 17.95 -12.79 14.67
CA VAL A 421 17.53 -12.33 13.34
C VAL A 421 17.22 -10.84 13.36
N ILE A 422 16.57 -10.35 14.43
CA ILE A 422 16.34 -8.92 14.64
C ILE A 422 17.67 -8.17 14.68
N ASP A 423 18.65 -8.67 15.43
CA ASP A 423 19.96 -8.04 15.56
C ASP A 423 20.70 -7.99 14.21
N ILE A 424 20.64 -9.07 13.42
CA ILE A 424 21.21 -9.10 12.07
C ILE A 424 20.54 -8.03 11.20
N VAL A 425 19.21 -8.01 11.14
CA VAL A 425 18.44 -7.08 10.29
C VAL A 425 18.68 -5.63 10.70
N ASN A 426 18.68 -5.34 12.00
CA ASN A 426 18.99 -4.02 12.55
C ASN A 426 20.41 -3.57 12.17
N SER A 427 21.42 -4.42 12.33
CA SER A 427 22.79 -4.14 11.86
C SER A 427 22.85 -3.86 10.35
N ARG A 428 21.98 -4.50 9.54
CA ARG A 428 21.89 -4.16 8.11
C ARG A 428 21.25 -2.78 7.88
N PHE A 429 20.22 -2.43 8.63
CA PHE A 429 19.58 -1.11 8.52
C PHE A 429 20.53 0.02 8.95
N GLU A 430 21.28 -0.14 10.05
CA GLU A 430 22.23 0.87 10.55
C GLU A 430 23.38 1.17 9.57
N ARG A 431 23.73 0.21 8.72
CA ARG A 431 24.73 0.40 7.65
C ARG A 431 24.20 1.22 6.47
N MET A 432 22.89 1.42 6.39
CA MET A 432 22.30 2.25 5.34
C MET A 432 22.38 3.72 5.72
N ARG A 433 22.43 4.56 4.68
CA ARG A 433 22.42 6.01 4.82
C ARG A 433 21.28 6.59 4.00
N PHE A 434 20.54 7.52 4.60
CA PHE A 434 19.60 8.36 3.89
C PHE A 434 20.20 9.75 3.75
N LYS A 435 20.67 10.04 2.53
CA LYS A 435 21.45 11.25 2.25
C LYS A 435 22.64 11.32 3.22
N ASP A 436 22.66 12.32 4.09
CA ASP A 436 23.74 12.56 5.04
C ASP A 436 23.56 11.81 6.37
N TYR A 437 22.33 11.33 6.65
CA TYR A 437 21.96 10.71 7.93
C TYR A 437 22.12 9.19 7.91
N ASN A 438 22.63 8.63 9.00
CA ASN A 438 22.58 7.19 9.25
C ASN A 438 21.20 6.80 9.77
N LEU A 439 20.81 5.55 9.54
CA LEU A 439 19.60 5.00 10.12
C LEU A 439 19.88 4.53 11.56
N THR A 440 18.95 4.82 12.47
CA THR A 440 19.00 4.34 13.85
C THR A 440 17.94 3.27 14.05
N THR A 441 18.28 2.18 14.75
CA THR A 441 17.35 1.07 14.93
C THR A 441 16.95 0.87 16.39
N TYR A 442 15.72 0.38 16.55
CA TYR A 442 15.09 0.08 17.81
C TYR A 442 14.56 -1.35 17.80
N LYS A 443 14.38 -1.91 18.99
CA LYS A 443 13.68 -3.17 19.20
C LYS A 443 12.24 -2.87 19.62
N GLY A 444 11.31 -3.73 19.21
CA GLY A 444 9.90 -3.62 19.62
C GLY A 444 9.74 -3.50 21.13
N VAL A 445 8.86 -2.60 21.56
CA VAL A 445 8.56 -2.39 22.99
C VAL A 445 7.87 -3.61 23.61
N THR A 446 7.98 -3.82 24.91
CA THR A 446 7.27 -4.91 25.59
C THR A 446 5.83 -4.53 25.93
N GLU A 447 4.98 -5.51 26.25
CA GLU A 447 3.61 -5.23 26.70
C GLU A 447 3.59 -4.44 28.01
N ASN A 448 4.53 -4.72 28.92
CA ASN A 448 4.66 -3.98 30.19
C ASN A 448 4.92 -2.49 29.94
N GLN A 449 5.84 -2.16 29.01
CA GLN A 449 6.12 -0.75 28.67
C GLN A 449 4.89 -0.03 28.10
N ILE A 450 4.04 -0.74 27.36
CA ILE A 450 2.78 -0.19 26.85
C ILE A 450 1.79 0.05 28.01
N MET A 451 1.74 -0.87 28.98
CA MET A 451 0.91 -0.72 30.18
C MET A 451 1.39 0.45 31.04
N ASP A 452 2.69 0.58 31.28
CA ASP A 452 3.29 1.69 32.02
C ASP A 452 2.98 3.03 31.34
N ALA A 453 3.09 3.10 30.01
CA ALA A 453 2.76 4.29 29.23
C ALA A 453 1.26 4.65 29.32
N LEU A 454 0.38 3.64 29.37
CA LEU A 454 -1.06 3.84 29.54
C LEU A 454 -1.43 4.24 30.98
N GLU A 455 -0.68 3.77 31.98
CA GLU A 455 -0.90 4.10 33.39
C GLU A 455 -0.76 5.60 33.63
N VAL A 456 0.22 6.25 33.00
CA VAL A 456 0.38 7.73 33.04
C VAL A 456 -0.90 8.43 32.56
N VAL A 457 -1.51 7.94 31.48
CA VAL A 457 -2.78 8.48 30.97
C VAL A 457 -3.92 8.21 31.95
N CYS A 458 -3.96 7.03 32.58
CA CYS A 458 -4.96 6.67 33.57
C CYS A 458 -4.91 7.57 34.81
N GLN A 459 -3.71 7.94 35.26
CA GLN A 459 -3.49 8.85 36.38
C GLN A 459 -4.01 10.25 36.05
N VAL A 460 -3.71 10.78 34.86
CA VAL A 460 -4.21 12.10 34.43
C VAL A 460 -5.73 12.13 34.27
N LEU A 461 -6.32 11.07 33.70
CA LEU A 461 -7.77 10.99 33.49
C LEU A 461 -8.55 10.54 34.73
N ASN A 462 -7.86 10.16 35.82
CA ASN A 462 -8.43 9.55 37.03
C ASN A 462 -9.38 8.37 36.69
N LYS A 463 -8.97 7.53 35.74
CA LYS A 463 -9.78 6.38 35.29
C LYS A 463 -8.89 5.25 34.78
N GLU A 464 -9.16 4.04 35.26
CA GLU A 464 -8.49 2.82 34.77
C GLU A 464 -8.94 2.53 33.32
N LEU A 465 -7.97 2.51 32.40
CA LEU A 465 -8.13 2.15 31.00
C LEU A 465 -7.29 0.90 30.72
N LYS A 466 -7.82 -0.03 29.93
CA LYS A 466 -7.13 -1.27 29.55
C LYS A 466 -6.85 -1.29 28.05
N VAL A 467 -5.73 -1.90 27.67
CA VAL A 467 -5.30 -2.03 26.28
C VAL A 467 -6.32 -2.78 25.42
N ASP A 468 -7.04 -3.74 26.02
CA ASP A 468 -8.04 -4.59 25.34
C ASP A 468 -9.41 -3.92 25.16
N MET A 469 -9.61 -2.70 25.67
CA MET A 469 -10.89 -2.01 25.55
C MET A 469 -11.24 -1.72 24.09
N LEU A 470 -12.46 -2.07 23.71
CA LEU A 470 -12.95 -1.82 22.37
C LEU A 470 -13.31 -0.33 22.19
N SER A 471 -13.28 0.16 20.94
CA SER A 471 -13.65 1.55 20.64
C SER A 471 -15.05 1.93 21.14
N GLY A 472 -15.99 0.99 21.22
CA GLY A 472 -17.33 1.23 21.77
C GLY A 472 -17.34 1.42 23.29
N GLU A 473 -16.41 0.81 24.00
CA GLU A 473 -16.27 0.94 25.46
C GLU A 473 -15.56 2.26 25.81
N LEU A 474 -14.52 2.62 25.07
CA LEU A 474 -13.81 3.89 25.22
C LEU A 474 -14.73 5.11 25.01
N ARG A 475 -15.73 4.99 24.14
CA ARG A 475 -16.76 6.04 23.95
C ARG A 475 -17.67 6.24 25.15
N LYS A 476 -17.84 5.22 26.00
CA LYS A 476 -18.65 5.31 27.23
C LYS A 476 -17.89 5.91 28.40
N VAL A 477 -16.56 6.02 28.30
CA VAL A 477 -15.72 6.63 29.34
C VAL A 477 -15.88 8.15 29.29
N LYS A 478 -16.66 8.70 30.23
CA LYS A 478 -16.95 10.14 30.29
C LYS A 478 -15.69 10.98 30.41
N GLN A 479 -14.76 10.63 31.31
CA GLN A 479 -13.52 11.36 31.56
C GLN A 479 -12.68 11.54 30.28
N LEU A 480 -12.58 10.48 29.47
CA LEU A 480 -11.86 10.51 28.20
C LEU A 480 -12.58 11.39 27.18
N GLN A 481 -13.91 11.30 27.08
CA GLN A 481 -14.68 12.15 26.16
C GLN A 481 -14.63 13.62 26.58
N ASP A 482 -14.67 13.91 27.87
CA ASP A 482 -14.57 15.27 28.41
C ASP A 482 -13.18 15.87 28.15
N PHE A 483 -12.12 15.06 28.27
CA PHE A 483 -10.77 15.46 27.92
C PHE A 483 -10.65 15.78 26.43
N ILE A 484 -11.16 14.90 25.56
CA ILE A 484 -11.17 15.11 24.11
C ILE A 484 -12.02 16.33 23.73
N ALA A 485 -13.14 16.58 24.41
CA ALA A 485 -14.00 17.72 24.13
C ALA A 485 -13.34 19.06 24.51
N ARG A 486 -12.52 19.07 25.56
CA ARG A 486 -11.81 20.27 26.04
C ARG A 486 -10.52 20.54 25.26
N HIS A 487 -9.72 19.51 25.01
CA HIS A 487 -8.39 19.64 24.40
C HIS A 487 -8.35 19.32 22.91
N GLY A 488 -9.36 18.62 22.40
CA GLY A 488 -9.27 17.95 21.12
C GLY A 488 -10.16 18.51 20.03
N SER A 489 -9.70 18.36 18.80
CA SER A 489 -10.50 18.52 17.59
C SER A 489 -10.44 17.24 16.76
N ARG A 490 -11.61 16.74 16.36
CA ARG A 490 -11.76 15.48 15.63
C ARG A 490 -12.36 15.72 14.26
N SER A 491 -11.75 15.10 13.25
CA SER A 491 -12.20 15.03 11.87
C SER A 491 -11.97 13.62 11.32
N LEU A 492 -12.46 13.30 10.12
CA LEU A 492 -12.28 11.99 9.48
C LEU A 492 -10.79 11.71 9.21
N TYR A 493 -10.06 12.75 8.82
CA TYR A 493 -8.65 12.65 8.40
C TYR A 493 -7.64 13.22 9.39
N ALA A 494 -8.07 13.98 10.40
CA ALA A 494 -7.19 14.55 11.40
C ALA A 494 -7.73 14.41 12.84
N PHE A 495 -6.82 14.19 13.78
CA PHE A 495 -7.07 14.27 15.21
C PHE A 495 -6.04 15.23 15.81
N GLN A 496 -6.51 16.24 16.54
CA GLN A 496 -5.67 17.30 17.07
C GLN A 496 -5.90 17.45 18.56
N LEU A 497 -4.85 17.77 19.31
CA LEU A 497 -4.87 18.08 20.74
C LEU A 497 -4.11 19.39 20.96
N LYS A 498 -4.62 20.25 21.84
CA LYS A 498 -3.96 21.48 22.29
C LYS A 498 -4.16 21.66 23.80
N LYS A 499 -3.14 22.14 24.51
CA LYS A 499 -3.31 22.65 25.88
C LYS A 499 -4.28 23.84 25.89
N TYR A 500 -4.89 24.10 27.04
CA TYR A 500 -5.90 25.14 27.23
C TYR A 500 -5.71 25.82 28.60
N HIS A 501 -5.84 27.15 28.65
CA HIS A 501 -5.84 27.90 29.92
C HIS A 501 -7.18 27.63 30.61
N ASP A 502 -7.19 27.08 31.83
CA ASP A 502 -8.37 26.59 32.57
C ASP A 502 -8.64 25.07 32.43
N CYS A 503 -7.61 24.25 32.64
CA CYS A 503 -7.77 22.82 32.85
C CYS A 503 -6.83 22.33 33.95
N THR A 504 -7.30 21.45 34.83
CA THR A 504 -6.49 20.84 35.90
C THR A 504 -5.20 20.20 35.37
N TYR A 505 -5.24 19.60 34.18
CA TYR A 505 -4.05 19.05 33.53
C TYR A 505 -3.06 20.15 33.11
N CYS A 506 -3.55 21.24 32.53
CA CYS A 506 -2.73 22.34 32.02
C CYS A 506 -2.24 23.29 33.13
N GLU A 507 -2.90 23.31 34.29
CA GLU A 507 -2.41 24.00 35.49
C GLU A 507 -1.21 23.27 36.08
N ILE A 508 -1.23 21.93 36.07
CA ILE A 508 -0.12 21.10 36.55
C ILE A 508 1.02 21.11 35.53
N ASN A 509 0.70 21.02 34.24
CA ASN A 509 1.65 21.02 33.14
C ASN A 509 1.46 22.28 32.26
N PRO A 510 2.09 23.41 32.63
CA PRO A 510 1.95 24.65 31.90
C PRO A 510 2.49 24.53 30.48
N GLN A 511 2.11 25.46 29.62
CA GLN A 511 2.62 25.52 28.25
C GLN A 511 4.13 25.84 28.23
N MET A 512 4.84 25.22 27.30
CA MET A 512 6.27 25.46 27.08
C MET A 512 6.52 26.62 26.10
N ILE A 513 5.61 26.85 25.17
CA ILE A 513 5.66 27.97 24.21
C ILE A 513 5.40 29.30 24.94
N PRO A 514 6.13 30.39 24.60
CA PRO A 514 5.82 31.72 25.11
C PRO A 514 4.35 32.12 24.93
N GLU A 515 3.77 32.77 25.93
CA GLU A 515 2.34 33.13 25.99
C GLU A 515 1.84 33.87 24.73
N ASP A 516 2.64 34.81 24.21
CA ASP A 516 2.31 35.55 22.98
C ASP A 516 2.16 34.63 21.76
N LYS A 517 3.02 33.61 21.65
CA LYS A 517 2.99 32.63 20.56
C LYS A 517 1.94 31.55 20.75
N PHE A 518 1.60 31.24 22.00
CA PHE A 518 0.59 30.23 22.31
C PHE A 518 -0.84 30.73 22.05
N GLN A 519 -1.10 32.02 22.28
CA GLN A 519 -2.36 32.67 21.93
C GLN A 519 -2.61 32.67 20.41
N ASP A 520 -1.55 32.88 19.62
CA ASP A 520 -1.56 32.80 18.16
C ASP A 520 -1.60 31.36 17.61
N LEU A 521 -1.49 30.34 18.47
CA LEU A 521 -1.48 28.93 18.08
C LEU A 521 -2.92 28.41 17.97
N HIS A 522 -3.40 28.17 16.76
CA HIS A 522 -4.73 27.61 16.51
C HIS A 522 -4.65 26.19 15.94
N PHE A 523 -5.76 25.45 16.05
CA PHE A 523 -5.93 24.17 15.37
C PHE A 523 -5.75 24.31 13.86
N LEU A 524 -5.24 23.24 13.23
CA LEU A 524 -5.14 23.13 11.80
C LEU A 524 -6.54 23.26 11.19
N PRO A 525 -6.78 24.21 10.27
CA PRO A 525 -8.07 24.38 9.64
C PRO A 525 -8.34 23.25 8.63
N ASN A 526 -9.61 22.97 8.44
CA ASN A 526 -10.11 22.08 7.41
C ASN A 526 -10.13 22.81 6.05
N PRO A 527 -9.76 22.15 4.93
CA PRO A 527 -9.86 22.74 3.60
C PRO A 527 -11.27 23.21 3.24
N VAL A 528 -11.41 24.49 2.88
CA VAL A 528 -12.66 25.11 2.40
C VAL A 528 -12.51 25.48 0.92
N PRO A 529 -13.43 25.06 0.04
CA PRO A 529 -13.40 25.45 -1.37
C PRO A 529 -13.63 26.97 -1.51
N GLY A 530 -12.81 27.62 -2.34
CA GLY A 530 -13.01 28.99 -2.80
C GLY A 530 -13.80 29.03 -4.11
N GLU A 531 -14.05 30.24 -4.61
CA GLU A 531 -14.88 30.50 -5.80
C GLU A 531 -14.35 29.83 -7.08
N ASN A 532 -13.02 29.62 -7.16
CA ASN A 532 -12.34 29.11 -8.36
C ASN A 532 -12.13 27.58 -8.37
N LYS A 533 -12.91 26.80 -7.63
CA LYS A 533 -12.72 25.33 -7.44
C LYS A 533 -11.35 24.93 -6.85
N GLN A 534 -10.59 25.89 -6.34
CA GLN A 534 -9.38 25.69 -5.55
C GLN A 534 -9.72 25.92 -4.07
N TYR A 535 -9.01 25.23 -3.17
CA TYR A 535 -9.15 25.51 -1.73
C TYR A 535 -8.55 26.87 -1.38
N LYS A 536 -9.13 27.55 -0.39
CA LYS A 536 -8.62 28.82 0.16
C LYS A 536 -7.20 28.66 0.71
N SER A 537 -6.49 29.75 0.94
CA SER A 537 -5.13 29.65 1.49
C SER A 537 -5.15 29.34 3.00
N PHE A 538 -4.07 28.75 3.53
CA PHE A 538 -3.93 28.53 4.97
C PHE A 538 -4.00 29.85 5.76
N SER A 539 -3.35 30.90 5.25
CA SER A 539 -3.30 32.21 5.91
C SER A 539 -4.68 32.85 6.08
N GLU A 540 -5.60 32.60 5.14
CA GLU A 540 -6.99 33.06 5.24
C GLU A 540 -7.81 32.29 6.27
N LEU A 541 -7.56 30.99 6.42
CA LEU A 541 -8.37 30.08 7.25
C LEU A 541 -7.82 29.89 8.67
N TYR A 542 -6.54 30.16 8.89
CA TYR A 542 -5.90 29.91 10.18
C TYR A 542 -6.52 30.77 11.27
N GLY A 543 -6.97 30.14 12.36
CA GLY A 543 -7.73 30.79 13.44
C GLY A 543 -9.25 30.81 13.23
N GLN A 544 -9.76 30.34 12.09
CA GLN A 544 -11.20 30.21 11.85
C GLN A 544 -11.70 28.79 12.15
N ASN A 545 -12.94 28.67 12.63
CA ASN A 545 -13.58 27.38 12.84
C ASN A 545 -14.21 26.88 11.54
N THR A 546 -13.47 26.05 10.80
CA THR A 546 -13.90 25.46 9.52
C THR A 546 -14.48 24.05 9.75
N GLY A 547 -15.77 23.86 9.47
CA GLY A 547 -16.42 22.54 9.59
C GLY A 547 -16.02 21.57 8.48
N GLU A 548 -15.68 20.32 8.82
CA GLU A 548 -15.26 19.29 7.85
C GLU A 548 -16.40 18.83 6.94
N GLU A 549 -17.58 18.54 7.50
CA GLU A 549 -18.68 17.86 6.80
C GLU A 549 -19.24 18.65 5.61
N GLN A 550 -19.16 19.99 5.68
CA GLN A 550 -19.72 20.88 4.65
C GLN A 550 -18.85 20.97 3.38
N HIS A 551 -17.57 20.60 3.48
CA HIS A 551 -16.57 20.92 2.44
C HIS A 551 -15.80 19.70 1.93
N ARG A 552 -16.01 18.52 2.54
CA ARG A 552 -15.41 17.26 2.12
C ARG A 552 -16.20 16.65 0.94
N PRO A 553 -15.57 16.42 -0.23
CA PRO A 553 -16.26 15.86 -1.40
C PRO A 553 -16.96 14.52 -1.16
N GLY A 554 -16.35 13.62 -0.38
CA GLY A 554 -16.91 12.34 0.00
C GLY A 554 -18.01 12.41 1.07
N ALA A 555 -18.28 13.59 1.64
CA ALA A 555 -19.49 13.85 2.45
C ALA A 555 -20.65 14.32 1.57
N ALA A 556 -20.36 15.06 0.50
CA ALA A 556 -21.36 15.59 -0.43
C ALA A 556 -22.12 14.49 -1.19
N HIS A 557 -21.53 13.31 -1.40
CA HIS A 557 -22.22 12.16 -2.00
C HIS A 557 -23.23 11.47 -1.07
N ASN A 558 -23.26 11.80 0.22
CA ASN A 558 -24.31 11.35 1.15
C ASN A 558 -25.40 12.41 1.35
N ALA A 559 -25.32 13.55 0.65
CA ALA A 559 -26.27 14.66 0.82
C ALA A 559 -27.63 14.43 0.12
N ASP A 560 -27.73 13.38 -0.72
CA ASP A 560 -29.00 12.95 -1.32
C ASP A 560 -29.64 11.77 -0.54
N GLU A 561 -29.31 11.57 0.74
CA GLU A 561 -30.12 10.70 1.59
C GLU A 561 -31.38 11.46 2.04
N ASN A 562 -32.53 11.03 1.51
CA ASN A 562 -33.86 11.56 1.82
C ASN A 562 -34.07 11.66 3.35
N GLU A 563 -34.64 12.77 3.84
CA GLU A 563 -34.87 13.02 5.28
C GLU A 563 -35.69 11.91 5.96
N ASN A 564 -36.61 11.28 5.22
CA ASN A 564 -37.38 10.12 5.70
C ASN A 564 -36.48 8.91 5.99
N ASP A 565 -35.46 8.69 5.18
CA ASP A 565 -34.53 7.57 5.35
C ASP A 565 -33.61 7.78 6.56
N LYS A 566 -33.27 9.04 6.87
CA LYS A 566 -32.49 9.38 8.07
C LYS A 566 -33.25 9.05 9.35
N GLN A 567 -34.55 9.37 9.40
CA GLN A 567 -35.41 9.06 10.54
C GLN A 567 -35.58 7.55 10.74
N ARG A 568 -35.55 6.77 9.65
CA ARG A 568 -35.75 5.31 9.65
C ARG A 568 -34.45 4.50 9.59
N ARG A 569 -33.29 5.11 9.88
CA ARG A 569 -31.96 4.48 9.77
C ARG A 569 -31.84 3.17 10.56
N ASP A 570 -32.50 3.06 11.71
CA ASP A 570 -32.49 1.85 12.53
C ASP A 570 -33.29 0.67 11.95
N LEU A 571 -34.11 0.93 10.93
CA LEU A 571 -34.91 -0.06 10.22
C LEU A 571 -34.16 -0.68 9.03
N PHE A 572 -33.26 0.06 8.38
CA PHE A 572 -32.49 -0.40 7.22
C PHE A 572 -31.29 -1.28 7.57
N LYS A 573 -31.55 -2.37 8.30
CA LYS A 573 -30.56 -3.39 8.70
C LYS A 573 -30.86 -4.70 7.97
N ASN A 574 -29.84 -5.50 7.71
CA ASN A 574 -29.98 -6.78 7.01
C ASN A 574 -30.95 -7.77 7.71
N THR A 575 -31.04 -7.73 9.05
CA THR A 575 -31.97 -8.53 9.85
C THR A 575 -33.43 -8.12 9.73
N LYS A 576 -33.71 -6.94 9.15
CA LYS A 576 -35.04 -6.34 9.01
C LYS A 576 -35.56 -6.37 7.57
N VAL A 577 -34.79 -6.94 6.64
CA VAL A 577 -35.28 -7.23 5.27
C VAL A 577 -36.30 -8.36 5.34
N ARG A 578 -37.45 -8.18 4.69
CA ARG A 578 -38.54 -9.17 4.66
C ARG A 578 -38.85 -9.67 3.26
N GLU A 579 -38.70 -8.82 2.26
CA GLU A 579 -38.94 -9.18 0.87
C GLU A 579 -38.23 -8.21 -0.09
N VAL A 580 -38.38 -8.42 -1.40
CA VAL A 580 -37.80 -7.61 -2.46
C VAL A 580 -38.87 -7.26 -3.49
N VAL A 581 -38.83 -6.03 -4.01
CA VAL A 581 -39.66 -5.55 -5.14
C VAL A 581 -38.75 -5.14 -6.30
N LEU A 582 -39.21 -5.34 -7.54
CA LEU A 582 -38.48 -4.93 -8.74
C LEU A 582 -38.91 -3.53 -9.15
N CYS A 583 -37.95 -2.69 -9.51
CA CYS A 583 -38.26 -1.39 -10.10
C CYS A 583 -38.76 -1.53 -11.55
N SER A 584 -39.88 -0.91 -11.88
CA SER A 584 -40.47 -0.97 -13.23
C SER A 584 -39.65 -0.26 -14.31
N GLU A 585 -38.78 0.70 -13.95
CA GLU A 585 -37.96 1.44 -14.92
C GLU A 585 -36.59 0.80 -15.17
N CYS A 586 -35.89 0.40 -14.10
CA CYS A 586 -34.51 -0.11 -14.20
C CYS A 586 -34.39 -1.61 -13.95
N SER A 587 -35.49 -2.28 -13.62
CA SER A 587 -35.56 -3.72 -13.31
C SER A 587 -34.69 -4.18 -12.15
N LYS A 588 -34.05 -3.26 -11.42
CA LYS A 588 -33.22 -3.60 -10.25
C LYS A 588 -34.11 -4.02 -9.07
N PRO A 589 -33.70 -5.04 -8.30
CA PRO A 589 -34.35 -5.40 -7.04
C PRO A 589 -34.05 -4.38 -5.94
N ARG A 590 -35.09 -4.01 -5.17
CA ARG A 590 -35.04 -3.13 -4.00
C ARG A 590 -35.58 -3.84 -2.75
N CYS A 591 -34.93 -3.65 -1.61
CA CYS A 591 -35.28 -4.32 -0.37
C CYS A 591 -36.50 -3.68 0.30
N ILE A 592 -37.41 -4.54 0.78
CA ILE A 592 -38.54 -4.16 1.63
C ILE A 592 -38.17 -4.46 3.08
N PHE A 593 -38.33 -3.47 3.95
CA PHE A 593 -37.97 -3.53 5.37
C PHE A 593 -39.21 -3.48 6.27
N SER A 594 -39.18 -4.25 7.36
CA SER A 594 -40.15 -4.17 8.46
C SER A 594 -39.52 -4.54 9.79
N GLU A 595 -39.97 -3.91 10.88
CA GLU A 595 -39.47 -4.19 12.22
C GLU A 595 -39.89 -5.58 12.70
N LYS A 596 -41.14 -5.96 12.42
CA LYS A 596 -41.72 -7.26 12.80
C LYS A 596 -41.68 -8.23 11.61
N LYS A 597 -41.99 -9.50 11.87
CA LYS A 597 -42.27 -10.46 10.79
C LYS A 597 -43.59 -10.06 10.12
N LEU A 598 -43.67 -10.17 8.81
CA LEU A 598 -44.87 -9.82 8.06
C LEU A 598 -46.05 -10.71 8.49
N SER A 599 -47.21 -10.09 8.65
CA SER A 599 -48.47 -10.81 8.82
C SER A 599 -48.95 -11.36 7.47
N ARG A 600 -49.86 -12.34 7.49
CA ARG A 600 -50.44 -12.90 6.26
C ARG A 600 -51.10 -11.83 5.38
N GLU A 601 -51.74 -10.84 5.99
CA GLU A 601 -52.37 -9.71 5.30
C GLU A 601 -51.33 -8.81 4.61
N GLN A 602 -50.16 -8.63 5.25
CA GLN A 602 -49.05 -7.85 4.72
C GLN A 602 -48.35 -8.57 3.56
N ASP A 603 -48.17 -9.89 3.65
CA ASP A 603 -47.65 -10.70 2.54
C ASP A 603 -48.60 -10.63 1.32
N GLU A 604 -49.91 -10.78 1.55
CA GLU A 604 -50.93 -10.65 0.49
C GLU A 604 -51.00 -9.24 -0.12
N LEU A 605 -50.68 -8.20 0.66
CA LEU A 605 -50.56 -6.82 0.17
C LEU A 605 -49.32 -6.64 -0.71
N ILE A 606 -48.15 -7.16 -0.29
CA ILE A 606 -46.92 -7.08 -1.11
C ILE A 606 -47.08 -7.86 -2.41
N LEU A 607 -47.69 -9.04 -2.38
CA LEU A 607 -48.03 -9.81 -3.58
C LEU A 607 -48.91 -9.01 -4.54
N ARG A 608 -49.98 -8.38 -4.03
CA ARG A 608 -50.83 -7.50 -4.84
C ARG A 608 -50.07 -6.29 -5.39
N LEU A 609 -49.18 -5.67 -4.61
CA LEU A 609 -48.36 -4.55 -5.08
C LEU A 609 -47.38 -4.97 -6.18
N LYS A 610 -46.80 -6.18 -6.09
CA LYS A 610 -45.93 -6.73 -7.15
C LYS A 610 -46.68 -7.04 -8.44
N GLU A 611 -47.93 -7.46 -8.35
CA GLU A 611 -48.74 -7.85 -9.52
C GLU A 611 -49.45 -6.65 -10.18
N TYR A 612 -49.93 -5.67 -9.39
CA TYR A 612 -50.83 -4.62 -9.87
C TYR A 612 -50.28 -3.19 -9.75
N SER A 613 -49.13 -2.96 -9.11
CA SER A 613 -48.54 -1.62 -8.91
C SER A 613 -47.17 -1.49 -9.56
N PHE A 614 -46.90 -0.32 -10.17
CA PHE A 614 -45.60 -0.01 -10.76
C PHE A 614 -44.72 0.70 -9.75
N TYR A 615 -43.82 -0.04 -9.10
CA TYR A 615 -42.85 0.54 -8.17
C TYR A 615 -41.66 1.15 -8.93
N THR A 616 -41.33 2.40 -8.62
CA THR A 616 -40.13 3.09 -9.15
C THR A 616 -39.15 3.41 -8.03
N CYS A 617 -37.84 3.39 -8.35
CA CYS A 617 -36.81 3.71 -7.36
C CYS A 617 -37.04 5.13 -6.81
N GLY A 618 -37.12 5.25 -5.50
CA GLY A 618 -37.29 6.52 -4.80
C GLY A 618 -38.74 6.88 -4.49
N GLY A 619 -39.71 6.07 -4.98
CA GLY A 619 -41.10 6.17 -4.56
C GLY A 619 -41.38 5.42 -3.26
N ALA A 620 -42.39 5.85 -2.51
CA ALA A 620 -42.94 5.07 -1.40
C ALA A 620 -43.68 3.83 -1.93
N LEU A 621 -43.56 2.70 -1.23
CA LEU A 621 -44.21 1.44 -1.63
C LEU A 621 -45.75 1.47 -1.42
N VAL A 622 -46.22 2.27 -0.45
CA VAL A 622 -47.64 2.46 -0.13
C VAL A 622 -47.91 3.97 -0.13
N GLN A 623 -48.89 4.42 -0.92
CA GLN A 623 -49.15 5.84 -1.17
C GLN A 623 -50.15 6.50 -0.19
N TYR A 624 -50.66 5.78 0.81
CA TYR A 624 -51.67 6.28 1.75
C TYR A 624 -51.18 6.20 3.20
N ASP A 625 -51.42 7.29 3.95
CA ASP A 625 -51.24 7.40 5.41
C ASP A 625 -52.14 6.41 6.15
N SER A 626 -51.71 5.16 6.21
CA SER A 626 -52.09 4.27 7.28
C SER A 626 -50.88 4.12 8.20
N GLU A 627 -50.96 4.70 9.40
CA GLU A 627 -50.01 4.49 10.50
C GLU A 627 -49.91 3.00 10.95
N THR A 628 -50.53 2.08 10.21
CA THR A 628 -50.71 0.67 10.53
C THR A 628 -49.92 -0.30 9.65
N VAL A 629 -49.08 0.18 8.71
CA VAL A 629 -48.25 -0.72 7.88
C VAL A 629 -46.76 -0.39 8.04
N ASP A 630 -46.08 -1.13 8.92
CA ASP A 630 -44.62 -1.08 9.18
C ASP A 630 -43.77 -1.62 7.99
N ILE A 631 -44.13 -1.33 6.74
CA ILE A 631 -43.47 -1.86 5.54
C ILE A 631 -42.96 -0.70 4.69
N VAL A 632 -41.65 -0.61 4.54
CA VAL A 632 -41.02 0.52 3.84
C VAL A 632 -39.93 0.06 2.90
N VAL A 633 -39.65 0.90 1.91
CA VAL A 633 -38.50 0.82 1.00
C VAL A 633 -37.63 2.05 1.23
N ARG A 634 -36.38 2.01 0.79
CA ARG A 634 -35.49 3.17 0.88
C ARG A 634 -35.84 4.17 -0.23
N GLU A 635 -36.23 5.38 0.16
CA GLU A 635 -36.73 6.41 -0.76
C GLU A 635 -35.60 7.28 -1.35
N GLY A 636 -34.40 7.26 -0.78
CA GLY A 636 -33.19 7.91 -1.30
C GLY A 636 -32.48 7.12 -2.41
N LEU A 637 -33.16 6.18 -3.05
CA LEU A 637 -32.60 5.36 -4.13
C LEU A 637 -33.09 5.85 -5.50
N ALA A 638 -32.18 6.08 -6.43
CA ALA A 638 -32.50 6.37 -7.83
C ALA A 638 -32.23 5.14 -8.72
N CYS A 639 -32.74 5.14 -9.95
CA CYS A 639 -32.53 4.05 -10.91
C CYS A 639 -31.04 3.79 -11.23
N ASN A 640 -30.20 4.83 -11.14
CA ASN A 640 -28.74 4.72 -11.29
C ASN A 640 -28.03 4.19 -10.03
N SER A 641 -28.70 4.13 -8.87
CA SER A 641 -28.10 3.69 -7.62
C SER A 641 -27.80 2.19 -7.65
N PRO A 642 -26.68 1.75 -7.03
CA PRO A 642 -26.38 0.33 -6.89
C PRO A 642 -27.44 -0.38 -6.05
N ILE A 643 -27.47 -1.71 -6.12
CA ILE A 643 -28.33 -2.55 -5.28
C ILE A 643 -27.86 -2.43 -3.83
N GLU A 644 -28.81 -2.36 -2.90
CA GLU A 644 -28.48 -2.24 -1.48
C GLU A 644 -27.60 -3.41 -1.00
N THR A 645 -26.55 -3.13 -0.21
CA THR A 645 -25.70 -4.17 0.37
C THR A 645 -26.46 -5.12 1.31
N THR A 646 -27.61 -4.67 1.81
CA THR A 646 -28.55 -5.48 2.59
C THR A 646 -29.21 -6.59 1.78
N TYR A 647 -29.31 -6.46 0.44
CA TYR A 647 -29.80 -7.53 -0.43
C TYR A 647 -28.94 -8.79 -0.32
N TYR A 648 -27.61 -8.62 -0.39
CA TYR A 648 -26.63 -9.71 -0.36
C TYR A 648 -26.36 -10.28 1.03
N SER A 649 -26.68 -9.51 2.08
CA SER A 649 -26.42 -9.85 3.47
C SER A 649 -27.68 -10.16 4.29
N ALA A 650 -28.87 -10.13 3.66
CA ALA A 650 -30.13 -10.48 4.27
C ALA A 650 -30.20 -11.96 4.65
N SER A 651 -31.00 -12.28 5.66
CA SER A 651 -31.33 -13.68 6.01
C SER A 651 -32.02 -14.44 4.86
N LEU A 652 -32.59 -13.71 3.90
CA LEU A 652 -33.26 -14.25 2.71
C LEU A 652 -32.31 -14.57 1.55
N LYS A 653 -31.00 -14.36 1.70
CA LYS A 653 -29.99 -14.57 0.64
C LYS A 653 -30.06 -15.94 -0.05
N HIS A 654 -30.56 -16.97 0.64
CA HIS A 654 -30.71 -18.32 0.09
C HIS A 654 -31.87 -18.47 -0.90
N TYR A 655 -32.81 -17.51 -0.90
CA TYR A 655 -34.00 -17.50 -1.75
C TYR A 655 -33.97 -16.37 -2.80
N LEU A 656 -32.98 -15.49 -2.73
CA LEU A 656 -32.79 -14.39 -3.67
C LEU A 656 -31.76 -14.80 -4.73
N PRO A 657 -32.01 -14.54 -6.02
CA PRO A 657 -31.03 -14.84 -7.07
C PRO A 657 -29.76 -13.98 -6.86
N PRO A 658 -28.57 -14.51 -7.14
CA PRO A 658 -27.38 -13.68 -7.22
C PRO A 658 -27.55 -12.74 -8.42
N VAL A 659 -27.25 -11.46 -8.22
CA VAL A 659 -27.39 -10.41 -9.25
C VAL A 659 -26.24 -9.43 -9.12
N CYS A 660 -25.82 -8.81 -10.23
CA CYS A 660 -24.74 -7.82 -10.21
C CYS A 660 -25.13 -6.55 -9.43
N VAL A 661 -24.24 -6.08 -8.53
CA VAL A 661 -24.46 -4.90 -7.66
C VAL A 661 -24.81 -3.63 -8.45
N HIS A 662 -24.30 -3.50 -9.68
CA HIS A 662 -24.43 -2.27 -10.47
C HIS A 662 -25.62 -2.29 -11.43
N CYS A 663 -25.87 -3.40 -12.12
CA CYS A 663 -26.93 -3.50 -13.15
C CYS A 663 -28.13 -4.36 -12.73
N GLY A 664 -28.01 -5.21 -11.71
CA GLY A 664 -29.09 -6.08 -11.23
C GLY A 664 -29.44 -7.26 -12.12
N THR A 665 -28.61 -7.55 -13.13
CA THR A 665 -28.74 -8.74 -13.97
C THR A 665 -28.14 -9.96 -13.28
N ALA A 666 -28.80 -11.11 -13.43
CA ALA A 666 -28.28 -12.42 -13.05
C ALA A 666 -27.44 -13.06 -14.18
N GLU A 667 -27.51 -12.49 -15.39
CA GLU A 667 -26.73 -12.90 -16.56
C GLU A 667 -25.28 -12.43 -16.41
N ASP A 668 -24.32 -13.27 -16.81
CA ASP A 668 -22.86 -13.04 -16.77
C ASP A 668 -22.22 -12.91 -15.38
N LEU A 669 -22.82 -13.51 -14.36
CA LEU A 669 -22.15 -13.68 -13.07
C LEU A 669 -21.04 -14.73 -13.18
N LEU A 670 -19.87 -14.41 -12.61
CA LEU A 670 -18.77 -15.37 -12.50
C LEU A 670 -19.21 -16.52 -11.58
N ASP A 671 -19.17 -17.75 -12.08
CA ASP A 671 -19.33 -18.94 -11.24
C ASP A 671 -18.26 -19.00 -10.15
N ASP A 672 -18.60 -19.56 -8.99
CA ASP A 672 -17.66 -19.80 -7.86
C ASP A 672 -16.44 -20.67 -8.25
N THR A 673 -16.45 -21.27 -9.45
CA THR A 673 -15.37 -22.07 -10.04
C THR A 673 -14.51 -21.32 -11.05
N ASN A 674 -14.84 -20.07 -11.39
CA ASN A 674 -13.98 -19.21 -12.18
C ASN A 674 -13.03 -18.43 -11.26
N PRO A 675 -11.69 -18.63 -11.38
CA PRO A 675 -10.70 -18.12 -10.44
C PRO A 675 -10.55 -16.59 -10.41
#